data_AF-A0A813EGG2-F1
#
_entry.id   AF-A0A813EGG2-F1
#
_cell.length_a   1.000
_cell.length_b   1.000
_cell.length_c   1.000
_cell.angle_alpha   90.00
_cell.angle_beta   90.00
_cell.angle_gamma   90.00
#
_symmetry.space_group_name_H-M   'P 1'
#
loop_
_entity.id
_entity.type
_entity.pdbx_description
1 polymer ?
#
loop_
_entity_poly.entity_id
_entity_poly.type
_entity_poly.pdbx_seq_one_letter_code
_entity_poly.pdbx_strand_id
1 'polypeptide(L)'
;MEISEADGIVALVELLMCSENHANCNAAAALRYVMDPGGKVLAQRFMDAGGLEPLVDLTLTSNSEASEHAARIFRLISLEKSTERRKAMFDAGSVAALARLLHKGNPPTKGDAARALHNLSDNASELCEESVTKELIVAMVEAGLIVPVVELLRSDNSDAHLASLSILVQIVECDDKAFLGRIVDAGGLEVLVMQMSSGGPDERDEAVVVLNFILGEPKFRKAAAEAGCIVPMVKILGVSDNFCHYYLVAALDKLAREEDLKEALVVADSLSALVQMLRSDHSDLTFYAACCFLRNLAKDATMKRREAILTAGSIAPLAEMLKNSYQLDTTTSTRSEAAETFAHLSKPDLPDGCSFYQSLLAEMDAAGWNTPIDDMIKNGNAAAKERAERVVANMNTLRASSKSLAASNFKKLYDECRPPQKMHELLLALDTFIDAALEGMAASDRQDFFHALQHEAVSASAQKGNLSEVQAIATRLWSSTLRSTNDNREMCSYINQALREDQPKMLESLVVIIRAINELCVNRRTASSVDWPKDHTCYRGAGLPDERRGFFRPGRKYRVPFLLATTFEKTRVAQGIFASQAQDNGFPPVLYVLRLDAEYQCRHVNFLGEKSLCNESEFLFAPYSVFTVRSVEWQETPTWRNPHMVHLDVAVDNKEESDDLPLAFWH
;
A
#
# COMPACT_ATOMS: atom_id res chain seq x y z
N MET A 1 -2.29 -45.60 55.47
CA MET A 1 -1.54 -44.40 55.91
C MET A 1 -0.06 -44.69 56.13
N GLU A 2 0.39 -45.96 56.17
CA GLU A 2 1.82 -46.34 56.32
C GLU A 2 2.61 -46.40 54.99
N ILE A 3 1.96 -46.47 53.83
CA ILE A 3 2.63 -46.59 52.51
C ILE A 3 3.38 -45.30 52.09
N SER A 4 3.01 -44.15 52.66
CA SER A 4 3.62 -42.84 52.35
C SER A 4 4.92 -42.54 53.15
N GLU A 5 5.32 -43.43 54.06
CA GLU A 5 6.61 -43.35 54.76
C GLU A 5 7.76 -43.80 53.82
N ALA A 6 9.00 -43.37 54.09
CA ALA A 6 10.14 -43.63 53.21
C ALA A 6 10.33 -45.13 52.90
N ASP A 7 10.16 -45.97 53.90
CA ASP A 7 10.29 -47.44 53.78
C ASP A 7 9.21 -48.07 52.89
N GLY A 8 8.01 -47.47 52.86
CA GLY A 8 6.91 -47.91 52.00
C GLY A 8 7.16 -47.63 50.52
N ILE A 9 7.76 -46.49 50.19
CA ILE A 9 8.11 -46.13 48.81
C ILE A 9 9.27 -47.01 48.30
N VAL A 10 10.29 -47.28 49.13
CA VAL A 10 11.39 -48.17 48.77
C VAL A 10 10.87 -49.58 48.46
N ALA A 11 10.01 -50.14 49.31
CA ALA A 11 9.40 -51.45 49.06
C ALA A 11 8.57 -51.49 47.77
N LEU A 12 7.86 -50.41 47.45
CA LEU A 12 7.12 -50.31 46.18
C LEU A 12 8.05 -50.22 44.96
N VAL A 13 9.19 -49.53 45.06
CA VAL A 13 10.21 -49.50 44.00
C VAL A 13 10.81 -50.89 43.78
N GLU A 14 11.11 -51.63 44.85
CA GLU A 14 11.57 -53.03 44.76
C GLU A 14 10.55 -53.92 44.05
N LEU A 15 9.25 -53.74 44.35
CA LEU A 15 8.17 -54.50 43.71
C LEU A 15 7.99 -54.16 42.22
N LEU A 16 8.39 -52.97 41.75
CA LEU A 16 8.39 -52.65 40.32
C LEU A 16 9.37 -53.51 39.52
N MET A 17 10.48 -53.93 40.16
CA MET A 17 11.52 -54.76 39.54
C MET A 17 11.15 -56.25 39.50
N CYS A 18 10.04 -56.66 40.13
CA CYS A 18 9.60 -58.05 40.10
C CYS A 18 9.19 -58.48 38.67
N SER A 19 9.58 -59.70 38.29
CA SER A 19 9.22 -60.30 37.00
C SER A 19 7.74 -60.73 36.90
N GLU A 20 7.02 -60.74 38.02
CA GLU A 20 5.59 -61.06 38.06
C GLU A 20 4.74 -59.86 37.63
N ASN A 21 4.11 -59.96 36.46
CA ASN A 21 3.28 -58.91 35.83
C ASN A 21 2.14 -58.34 36.71
N HIS A 22 1.71 -59.06 37.75
CA HIS A 22 0.67 -58.57 38.66
C HIS A 22 1.27 -57.78 39.84
N ALA A 23 2.44 -58.20 40.34
CA ALA A 23 3.11 -57.53 41.45
C ALA A 23 3.62 -56.15 41.05
N ASN A 24 4.31 -56.05 39.90
CA ASN A 24 4.81 -54.77 39.38
C ASN A 24 3.66 -53.82 38.98
N CYS A 25 2.57 -54.34 38.42
CA CYS A 25 1.39 -53.55 38.07
C CYS A 25 0.67 -53.00 39.32
N ASN A 26 0.46 -53.83 40.34
CA ASN A 26 -0.14 -53.40 41.60
C ASN A 26 0.74 -52.38 42.34
N ALA A 27 2.07 -52.54 42.28
CA ALA A 27 3.01 -51.56 42.84
C ALA A 27 2.89 -50.22 42.11
N ALA A 28 2.84 -50.22 40.77
CA ALA A 28 2.64 -49.02 39.97
C ALA A 28 1.28 -48.36 40.25
N ALA A 29 0.21 -49.14 40.42
CA ALA A 29 -1.11 -48.63 40.80
C ALA A 29 -1.08 -47.94 42.18
N ALA A 30 -0.41 -48.55 43.16
CA ALA A 30 -0.24 -48.00 44.50
C ALA A 30 0.58 -46.70 44.47
N LEU A 31 1.69 -46.67 43.73
CA LEU A 31 2.52 -45.47 43.54
C LEU A 31 1.71 -44.34 42.90
N ARG A 32 0.97 -44.63 41.83
CA ARG A 32 0.07 -43.66 41.17
C ARG A 32 -0.94 -43.05 42.14
N TYR A 33 -1.52 -43.86 43.03
CA TYR A 33 -2.49 -43.41 44.02
C TYR A 33 -1.86 -42.55 45.12
N VAL A 34 -0.65 -42.91 45.55
CA VAL A 34 0.06 -42.21 46.64
C VAL A 34 0.71 -40.90 46.15
N MET A 35 1.10 -40.81 44.88
CA MET A 35 1.73 -39.63 44.25
C MET A 35 0.74 -38.56 43.74
N ASP A 36 -0.48 -38.47 44.30
CA ASP A 36 -1.53 -37.50 43.93
C ASP A 36 -0.98 -36.09 43.61
N PRO A 37 -1.57 -35.26 42.71
CA PRO A 37 -0.98 -34.00 42.22
C PRO A 37 -0.54 -32.98 43.30
N GLY A 38 -1.00 -33.09 44.55
CA GLY A 38 -0.51 -32.30 45.69
C GLY A 38 0.73 -32.86 46.42
N GLY A 39 1.15 -34.08 46.10
CA GLY A 39 2.17 -34.88 46.79
C GLY A 39 3.60 -34.70 46.29
N LYS A 40 4.08 -33.46 46.16
CA LYS A 40 5.45 -33.11 45.69
C LYS A 40 6.57 -33.89 46.39
N VAL A 41 6.39 -34.16 47.68
CA VAL A 41 7.35 -34.88 48.52
C VAL A 41 7.49 -36.35 48.13
N LEU A 42 6.41 -36.98 47.66
CA LEU A 42 6.38 -38.41 47.36
C LEU A 42 7.00 -38.72 45.99
N ALA A 43 6.82 -37.84 45.01
CA ALA A 43 7.53 -37.92 43.74
C ALA A 43 9.05 -37.82 43.95
N GLN A 44 9.52 -36.91 44.80
CA GLN A 44 10.95 -36.81 45.14
C GLN A 44 11.46 -38.09 45.82
N ARG A 45 10.75 -38.57 46.85
CA ARG A 45 11.14 -39.81 47.56
C ARG A 45 11.23 -41.02 46.65
N PHE A 46 10.35 -41.12 45.65
CA PHE A 46 10.42 -42.18 44.66
C PHE A 46 11.66 -42.08 43.77
N MET A 47 12.03 -40.88 43.33
CA MET A 47 13.27 -40.68 42.57
C MET A 47 14.50 -40.95 43.45
N ASP A 48 14.51 -40.49 44.69
CA ASP A 48 15.60 -40.73 45.65
C ASP A 48 15.78 -42.23 45.96
N ALA A 49 14.69 -43.00 45.91
CA ALA A 49 14.69 -44.46 46.03
C ALA A 49 15.11 -45.19 44.74
N GLY A 50 15.51 -44.47 43.68
CA GLY A 50 15.94 -45.07 42.41
C GLY A 50 14.80 -45.53 41.50
N GLY A 51 13.58 -45.03 41.70
CA GLY A 51 12.38 -45.53 41.01
C GLY A 51 12.28 -45.25 39.51
N LEU A 52 13.08 -44.34 38.95
CA LEU A 52 12.98 -43.94 37.53
C LEU A 52 13.38 -45.06 36.56
N GLU A 53 14.46 -45.80 36.83
CA GLU A 53 14.90 -46.91 35.96
C GLU A 53 13.87 -48.05 35.93
N PRO A 54 13.37 -48.57 37.08
CA PRO A 54 12.28 -49.55 37.09
C PRO A 54 11.02 -49.07 36.39
N LEU A 55 10.71 -47.77 36.47
CA LEU A 55 9.56 -47.17 35.79
C LEU A 55 9.74 -47.16 34.27
N VAL A 56 10.96 -46.89 33.78
CA VAL A 56 11.31 -47.00 32.35
C VAL A 56 11.17 -48.43 31.88
N ASP A 57 11.69 -49.40 32.64
CA ASP A 57 11.58 -50.82 32.32
C ASP A 57 10.12 -51.30 32.28
N LEU A 58 9.26 -50.74 33.14
CA LEU A 58 7.83 -51.05 33.13
C LEU A 58 7.16 -50.73 31.78
N THR A 59 7.65 -49.72 31.05
CA THR A 59 7.16 -49.36 29.71
C THR A 59 7.58 -50.33 28.59
N LEU A 60 8.55 -51.22 28.88
CA LEU A 60 8.99 -52.27 27.96
C LEU A 60 8.13 -53.53 28.07
N THR A 61 7.34 -53.64 29.14
CA THR A 61 6.47 -54.81 29.38
C THR A 61 5.31 -54.86 28.37
N SER A 62 4.73 -56.03 28.18
CA SER A 62 3.51 -56.20 27.38
C SER A 62 2.23 -55.91 28.18
N ASN A 63 2.33 -55.49 29.44
CA ASN A 63 1.18 -55.20 30.29
C ASN A 63 0.68 -53.77 30.05
N SER A 64 -0.50 -53.65 29.43
CA SER A 64 -1.11 -52.35 29.11
C SER A 64 -1.49 -51.55 30.36
N GLU A 65 -1.91 -52.21 31.44
CA GLU A 65 -2.31 -51.54 32.69
C GLU A 65 -1.09 -50.99 33.42
N ALA A 66 0.00 -51.76 33.46
CA ALA A 66 1.29 -51.30 33.98
C ALA A 66 1.84 -50.11 33.19
N SER A 67 1.72 -50.13 31.86
CA SER A 67 2.11 -49.03 30.97
C SER A 67 1.29 -47.76 31.21
N GLU A 68 -0.02 -47.89 31.48
CA GLU A 68 -0.88 -46.77 31.83
C GLU A 68 -0.48 -46.15 33.18
N HIS A 69 -0.23 -46.99 34.19
CA HIS A 69 0.28 -46.51 35.48
C HIS A 69 1.64 -45.82 35.33
N ALA A 70 2.54 -46.39 34.52
CA ALA A 70 3.84 -45.78 34.24
C ALA A 70 3.70 -44.38 33.62
N ALA A 71 2.87 -44.23 32.59
CA ALA A 71 2.60 -42.95 31.94
C ALA A 71 2.06 -41.91 32.93
N ARG A 72 1.12 -42.32 33.80
CA ARG A 72 0.55 -41.43 34.82
C ARG A 72 1.58 -41.02 35.87
N ILE A 73 2.44 -41.94 36.30
CA ILE A 73 3.53 -41.63 37.24
C ILE A 73 4.52 -40.65 36.60
N PHE A 74 4.95 -40.87 35.35
CA PHE A 74 5.81 -39.91 34.64
C PHE A 74 5.17 -38.52 34.57
N ARG A 75 3.88 -38.45 34.24
CA ARG A 75 3.13 -37.19 34.26
C ARG A 75 3.17 -36.54 35.64
N LEU A 76 2.90 -37.27 36.71
CA LEU A 76 2.91 -36.75 38.09
C LEU A 76 4.29 -36.22 38.50
N ILE A 77 5.37 -36.95 38.19
CA ILE A 77 6.74 -36.52 38.49
C ILE A 77 7.08 -35.22 37.73
N SER A 78 6.66 -35.13 36.46
CA SER A 78 6.93 -33.98 35.60
C SER A 78 6.15 -32.70 35.97
N LEU A 79 5.11 -32.77 36.82
CA LEU A 79 4.30 -31.59 37.18
C LEU A 79 5.11 -30.49 37.89
N GLU A 80 6.19 -30.87 38.58
CA GLU A 80 7.02 -29.91 39.30
C GLU A 80 8.13 -29.35 38.40
N LYS A 81 8.17 -28.03 38.27
CA LYS A 81 9.12 -27.29 37.43
C LYS A 81 10.54 -27.22 38.04
N SER A 82 11.14 -28.36 38.38
CA SER A 82 12.55 -28.46 38.85
C SER A 82 13.48 -28.86 37.71
N THR A 83 14.61 -28.17 37.62
CA THR A 83 15.73 -28.48 36.70
C THR A 83 16.34 -29.84 37.01
N GLU A 84 16.58 -30.13 38.28
CA GLU A 84 17.22 -31.35 38.76
C GLU A 84 16.36 -32.58 38.46
N ARG A 85 15.04 -32.47 38.70
CA ARG A 85 14.10 -33.55 38.40
C ARG A 85 14.00 -33.85 36.92
N ARG A 86 13.92 -32.81 36.09
CA ARG A 86 13.90 -32.97 34.63
C ARG A 86 15.17 -33.63 34.12
N LYS A 87 16.33 -33.19 34.63
CA LYS A 87 17.61 -33.81 34.31
C LYS A 87 17.66 -35.27 34.76
N ALA A 88 17.22 -35.60 35.97
CA ALA A 88 17.16 -36.98 36.46
C ALA A 88 16.23 -37.86 35.59
N MET A 89 15.06 -37.36 35.20
CA MET A 89 14.16 -38.06 34.29
C MET A 89 14.78 -38.26 32.91
N PHE A 90 15.48 -37.24 32.39
CA PHE A 90 16.19 -37.31 31.12
C PHE A 90 17.31 -38.35 31.16
N ASP A 91 18.20 -38.29 32.16
CA ASP A 91 19.34 -39.17 32.36
C ASP A 91 18.88 -40.64 32.56
N ALA A 92 17.73 -40.86 33.19
CA ALA A 92 17.13 -42.19 33.35
C ALA A 92 16.51 -42.76 32.07
N GLY A 93 16.46 -42.01 30.96
CA GLY A 93 15.89 -42.47 29.69
C GLY A 93 14.37 -42.32 29.56
N SER A 94 13.75 -41.46 30.38
CA SER A 94 12.29 -41.27 30.38
C SER A 94 11.74 -40.79 29.03
N VAL A 95 12.51 -40.02 28.25
CA VAL A 95 12.10 -39.53 26.92
C VAL A 95 11.81 -40.69 25.97
N ALA A 96 12.73 -41.66 25.89
CA ALA A 96 12.56 -42.83 25.03
C ALA A 96 11.40 -43.71 25.50
N ALA A 97 11.20 -43.83 26.81
CA ALA A 97 10.05 -44.53 27.41
C ALA A 97 8.72 -43.87 27.04
N LEU A 98 8.62 -42.55 27.22
CA LEU A 98 7.42 -41.76 26.89
C LEU A 98 7.12 -41.75 25.39
N ALA A 99 8.14 -41.62 24.53
CA ALA A 99 7.98 -41.73 23.08
C ALA A 99 7.44 -43.12 22.66
N ARG A 100 7.88 -44.19 23.33
CA ARG A 100 7.35 -45.54 23.11
C ARG A 100 5.89 -45.68 23.52
N LEU A 101 5.53 -45.09 24.67
CA LEU A 101 4.14 -45.06 25.16
C LEU A 101 3.23 -44.26 24.22
N LEU A 102 3.73 -43.20 23.58
CA LEU A 102 2.98 -42.47 22.55
C LEU A 102 2.69 -43.30 21.29
N HIS A 103 3.62 -44.17 20.90
CA HIS A 103 3.40 -45.06 19.76
C HIS A 103 2.43 -46.20 20.10
N LYS A 104 2.63 -46.87 21.25
CA LYS A 104 1.96 -48.14 21.58
C LYS A 104 0.77 -48.04 22.54
N GLY A 105 0.66 -46.94 23.29
CA GLY A 105 -0.32 -46.77 24.36
C GLY A 105 -1.76 -46.62 23.86
N ASN A 106 -2.71 -46.87 24.76
CA ASN A 106 -4.12 -46.50 24.57
C ASN A 106 -4.30 -44.95 24.62
N PRO A 107 -5.44 -44.39 24.21
CA PRO A 107 -5.60 -42.92 24.16
C PRO A 107 -5.32 -42.19 25.49
N PRO A 108 -5.75 -42.69 26.67
CA PRO A 108 -5.35 -42.11 27.96
C PRO A 108 -3.83 -42.13 28.20
N THR A 109 -3.17 -43.26 27.94
CA THR A 109 -1.73 -43.44 28.12
C THR A 109 -0.95 -42.50 27.20
N LYS A 110 -1.39 -42.35 25.94
CA LYS A 110 -0.79 -41.40 25.01
C LYS A 110 -0.96 -39.95 25.49
N GLY A 111 -2.14 -39.59 26.01
CA GLY A 111 -2.39 -38.27 26.58
C GLY A 111 -1.52 -37.97 27.81
N ASP A 112 -1.37 -38.94 28.72
CA ASP A 112 -0.47 -38.80 29.87
C ASP A 112 1.00 -38.70 29.43
N ALA A 113 1.43 -39.50 28.45
CA ALA A 113 2.78 -39.45 27.91
C ALA A 113 3.07 -38.11 27.22
N ALA A 114 2.14 -37.59 26.40
CA ALA A 114 2.25 -36.26 25.80
C ALA A 114 2.33 -35.17 26.88
N ARG A 115 1.49 -35.23 27.91
CA ARG A 115 1.53 -34.24 29.00
C ARG A 115 2.85 -34.29 29.78
N ALA A 116 3.36 -35.49 30.06
CA ALA A 116 4.64 -35.65 30.72
C ALA A 116 5.79 -35.05 29.90
N LEU A 117 5.79 -35.34 28.60
CA LEU A 117 6.76 -34.79 27.64
C LEU A 117 6.70 -33.27 27.57
N HIS A 118 5.51 -32.69 27.39
CA HIS A 118 5.29 -31.25 27.43
C HIS A 118 5.88 -30.61 28.71
N ASN A 119 5.60 -31.18 29.87
CA ASN A 119 6.07 -30.65 31.14
C ASN A 119 7.60 -30.75 31.29
N LEU A 120 8.22 -31.79 30.74
CA LEU A 120 9.67 -31.93 30.73
C LEU A 120 10.32 -30.81 29.89
N SER A 121 9.74 -30.48 28.74
CA SER A 121 10.26 -29.47 27.80
C SER A 121 9.72 -28.06 28.04
N ASP A 122 8.80 -27.85 28.99
CA ASP A 122 8.27 -26.54 29.34
C ASP A 122 9.37 -25.62 29.94
N ASN A 123 9.64 -24.52 29.24
CA ASN A 123 10.64 -23.53 29.60
C ASN A 123 10.08 -22.39 30.48
N ALA A 124 8.80 -22.41 30.85
CA ALA A 124 8.14 -21.34 31.61
C ALA A 124 8.61 -21.19 33.08
N SER A 125 9.81 -21.67 33.42
CA SER A 125 10.51 -21.39 34.67
C SER A 125 11.81 -20.65 34.32
N GLU A 126 11.94 -19.40 34.77
CA GLU A 126 13.14 -18.54 34.59
C GLU A 126 14.44 -19.18 35.11
N LEU A 127 14.35 -20.29 35.82
CA LEU A 127 15.46 -21.01 36.46
C LEU A 127 16.05 -22.14 35.60
N CYS A 128 15.51 -22.39 34.41
CA CYS A 128 16.00 -23.46 33.54
C CYS A 128 17.13 -22.99 32.61
N GLU A 129 18.25 -23.73 32.57
CA GLU A 129 19.27 -23.50 31.56
C GLU A 129 18.71 -23.79 30.16
N GLU A 130 18.76 -22.79 29.27
CA GLU A 130 18.27 -22.86 27.89
C GLU A 130 18.86 -24.06 27.11
N SER A 131 20.14 -24.38 27.37
CA SER A 131 20.83 -25.53 26.77
C SER A 131 20.16 -26.87 27.05
N VAL A 132 19.74 -27.10 28.30
CA VAL A 132 19.13 -28.37 28.72
C VAL A 132 17.76 -28.57 28.06
N THR A 133 16.99 -27.48 27.92
CA THR A 133 15.67 -27.53 27.27
C THR A 133 15.81 -27.88 25.79
N LYS A 134 16.79 -27.29 25.10
CA LYS A 134 17.07 -27.58 23.70
C LYS A 134 17.53 -29.02 23.49
N GLU A 135 18.44 -29.52 24.32
CA GLU A 135 18.90 -30.91 24.28
C GLU A 135 17.74 -31.90 24.44
N LEU A 136 16.83 -31.61 25.37
CA LEU A 136 15.64 -32.42 25.60
C LEU A 136 14.73 -32.45 24.36
N ILE A 137 14.43 -31.29 23.77
CA ILE A 137 13.59 -31.20 22.57
C ILE A 137 14.23 -31.96 21.39
N VAL A 138 15.54 -31.83 21.19
CA VAL A 138 16.27 -32.61 20.19
C VAL A 138 16.13 -34.11 20.45
N ALA A 139 16.34 -34.56 21.69
CA ALA A 139 16.20 -35.97 22.05
C ALA A 139 14.77 -36.50 21.85
N MET A 140 13.75 -35.69 22.15
CA MET A 140 12.35 -36.02 21.89
C MET A 140 12.08 -36.22 20.39
N VAL A 141 12.57 -35.30 19.57
CA VAL A 141 12.43 -35.37 18.12
C VAL A 141 13.19 -36.59 17.56
N GLU A 142 14.43 -36.84 17.99
CA GLU A 142 15.22 -38.02 17.59
C GLU A 142 14.59 -39.34 18.07
N ALA A 143 13.86 -39.34 19.18
CA ALA A 143 13.06 -40.48 19.64
C ALA A 143 11.79 -40.74 18.79
N GLY A 144 11.56 -39.96 17.73
CA GLY A 144 10.46 -40.16 16.79
C GLY A 144 9.12 -39.58 17.26
N LEU A 145 9.14 -38.59 18.15
CA LEU A 145 7.94 -38.04 18.79
C LEU A 145 6.92 -37.39 17.82
N ILE A 146 7.39 -36.77 16.74
CA ILE A 146 6.56 -35.89 15.88
C ILE A 146 5.34 -36.62 15.31
N VAL A 147 5.52 -37.83 14.77
CA VAL A 147 4.43 -38.58 14.12
C VAL A 147 3.30 -38.90 15.12
N PRO A 148 3.55 -39.53 16.28
CA PRO A 148 2.52 -39.76 17.29
C PRO A 148 1.80 -38.51 17.80
N VAL A 149 2.52 -37.39 17.96
CA VAL A 149 1.95 -36.13 18.44
C VAL A 149 1.01 -35.54 17.39
N VAL A 150 1.39 -35.57 16.12
CA VAL A 150 0.52 -35.14 15.00
C VAL A 150 -0.68 -36.07 14.82
N GLU A 151 -0.52 -37.38 15.06
CA GLU A 151 -1.64 -38.32 15.08
C GLU A 151 -2.61 -38.08 16.24
N LEU A 152 -2.10 -37.76 17.43
CA LEU A 152 -2.93 -37.49 18.61
C LEU A 152 -3.89 -36.32 18.43
N LEU A 153 -3.47 -35.32 17.66
CA LEU A 153 -4.31 -34.18 17.30
C LEU A 153 -5.51 -34.55 16.42
N ARG A 154 -5.55 -35.76 15.84
CA ARG A 154 -6.70 -36.31 15.11
C ARG A 154 -7.60 -37.19 15.97
N SER A 155 -7.21 -37.46 17.21
CA SER A 155 -7.96 -38.36 18.11
C SER A 155 -9.10 -37.64 18.82
N ASP A 156 -10.05 -38.40 19.38
CA ASP A 156 -11.13 -37.84 20.20
C ASP A 156 -10.68 -37.43 21.62
N ASN A 157 -9.38 -37.51 21.93
CA ASN A 157 -8.84 -37.16 23.24
C ASN A 157 -8.48 -35.66 23.31
N SER A 158 -9.47 -34.82 23.63
CA SER A 158 -9.30 -33.36 23.76
C SER A 158 -8.21 -32.97 24.75
N ASP A 159 -8.05 -33.70 25.87
CA ASP A 159 -7.06 -33.39 26.90
C ASP A 159 -5.61 -33.52 26.39
N ALA A 160 -5.42 -34.31 25.33
CA ALA A 160 -4.14 -34.52 24.66
C ALA A 160 -3.86 -33.49 23.55
N HIS A 161 -4.87 -32.77 23.05
CA HIS A 161 -4.70 -31.86 21.92
C HIS A 161 -3.81 -30.68 22.28
N LEU A 162 -4.16 -29.94 23.33
CA LEU A 162 -3.36 -28.80 23.78
C LEU A 162 -1.93 -29.21 24.11
N ALA A 163 -1.74 -30.28 24.89
CA ALA A 163 -0.39 -30.77 25.21
C ALA A 163 0.43 -31.16 23.96
N SER A 164 -0.24 -31.70 22.94
CA SER A 164 0.39 -32.06 21.67
C SER A 164 0.79 -30.81 20.87
N LEU A 165 -0.07 -29.80 20.81
CA LEU A 165 0.24 -28.52 20.18
C LEU A 165 1.35 -27.78 20.92
N SER A 166 1.35 -27.75 22.25
CA SER A 166 2.38 -27.08 23.04
C SER A 166 3.76 -27.72 22.83
N ILE A 167 3.82 -29.05 22.67
CA ILE A 167 5.05 -29.75 22.24
C ILE A 167 5.49 -29.28 20.86
N LEU A 168 4.57 -29.18 19.90
CA LEU A 168 4.91 -28.69 18.56
C LEU A 168 5.40 -27.24 18.59
N VAL A 169 4.82 -26.37 19.44
CA VAL A 169 5.30 -24.99 19.67
C VAL A 169 6.76 -25.01 20.14
N GLN A 170 7.08 -25.81 21.16
CA GLN A 170 8.46 -25.95 21.67
C GLN A 170 9.42 -26.48 20.60
N ILE A 171 8.98 -27.41 19.76
CA ILE A 171 9.78 -27.96 18.66
C ILE A 171 10.08 -26.87 17.62
N VAL A 172 9.09 -26.05 17.23
CA VAL A 172 9.32 -25.02 16.22
C VAL A 172 10.14 -23.84 16.75
N GLU A 173 10.06 -23.55 18.05
CA GLU A 173 10.84 -22.51 18.72
C GLU A 173 12.33 -22.88 18.90
N CYS A 174 12.71 -24.15 18.74
CA CYS A 174 14.11 -24.58 18.74
C CYS A 174 14.94 -24.10 17.54
N ASP A 175 14.29 -23.45 16.55
CA ASP A 175 14.86 -22.89 15.33
C ASP A 175 15.66 -23.92 14.49
N ASP A 176 15.25 -25.19 14.55
CA ASP A 176 15.77 -26.24 13.66
C ASP A 176 14.82 -26.47 12.48
N LYS A 177 15.25 -26.03 11.30
CA LYS A 177 14.48 -26.13 10.05
C LYS A 177 14.18 -27.56 9.63
N ALA A 178 14.99 -28.55 10.05
CA ALA A 178 14.72 -29.95 9.76
C ALA A 178 13.47 -30.44 10.51
N PHE A 179 13.21 -29.92 11.71
CA PHE A 179 12.04 -30.30 12.50
C PHE A 179 10.74 -29.82 11.84
N LEU A 180 10.75 -28.63 11.23
CA LEU A 180 9.61 -28.13 10.45
C LEU A 180 9.24 -29.10 9.32
N GLY A 181 10.24 -29.62 8.60
CA GLY A 181 10.02 -30.61 7.54
C GLY A 181 9.39 -31.90 8.07
N ARG A 182 9.86 -32.39 9.21
CA ARG A 182 9.31 -33.61 9.83
C ARG A 182 7.86 -33.43 10.29
N ILE A 183 7.47 -32.23 10.75
CA ILE A 183 6.07 -31.92 11.09
C ILE A 183 5.20 -31.95 9.82
N VAL A 184 5.67 -31.35 8.73
CA VAL A 184 4.97 -31.36 7.45
C VAL A 184 4.85 -32.78 6.90
N ASP A 185 5.93 -33.57 6.92
CA ASP A 185 5.94 -34.96 6.43
C ASP A 185 5.00 -35.88 7.25
N ALA A 186 4.76 -35.57 8.52
CA ALA A 186 3.78 -36.25 9.37
C ALA A 186 2.32 -35.86 9.08
N GLY A 187 2.06 -35.02 8.06
CA GLY A 187 0.74 -34.49 7.75
C GLY A 187 0.30 -33.42 8.75
N GLY A 188 1.24 -32.62 9.27
CA GLY A 188 0.97 -31.59 10.26
C GLY A 188 0.12 -30.44 9.70
N LEU A 189 0.23 -30.12 8.40
CA LEU A 189 -0.49 -29.00 7.80
C LEU A 189 -2.02 -29.17 7.90
N GLU A 190 -2.55 -30.31 7.47
CA GLU A 190 -3.98 -30.59 7.49
C GLU A 190 -4.54 -30.61 8.92
N VAL A 191 -3.74 -31.11 9.87
CA VAL A 191 -4.10 -31.18 11.29
C VAL A 191 -4.13 -29.80 11.91
N LEU A 192 -3.14 -28.95 11.65
CA LEU A 192 -3.12 -27.58 12.14
C LEU A 192 -4.31 -26.79 11.59
N VAL A 193 -4.66 -26.99 10.30
CA VAL A 193 -5.85 -26.38 9.69
C VAL A 193 -7.14 -26.87 10.35
N MET A 194 -7.24 -28.17 10.64
CA MET A 194 -8.37 -28.74 11.39
C MET A 194 -8.46 -28.13 12.80
N GLN A 195 -7.36 -28.04 13.54
CA GLN A 195 -7.32 -27.46 14.89
C GLN A 195 -7.69 -25.97 14.89
N MET A 196 -7.20 -25.18 13.92
CA MET A 196 -7.64 -23.79 13.73
C MET A 196 -9.16 -23.66 13.47
N SER A 197 -9.77 -24.68 12.84
CA SER A 197 -11.17 -24.65 12.45
C SER A 197 -12.13 -25.12 13.55
N SER A 198 -11.73 -26.14 14.34
CA SER A 198 -12.61 -26.82 15.30
C SER A 198 -12.08 -26.90 16.74
N GLY A 199 -10.82 -26.58 16.98
CA GLY A 199 -10.22 -26.57 18.33
C GLY A 199 -10.81 -25.49 19.24
N GLY A 200 -10.47 -25.53 20.54
CA GLY A 200 -10.74 -24.45 21.48
C GLY A 200 -9.83 -23.23 21.24
N PRO A 201 -10.01 -22.13 21.97
CA PRO A 201 -9.22 -20.90 21.78
C PRO A 201 -7.70 -21.16 21.88
N ASP A 202 -7.27 -21.84 22.94
CA ASP A 202 -5.84 -22.12 23.18
C ASP A 202 -5.25 -23.02 22.08
N GLU A 203 -5.98 -24.05 21.64
CA GLU A 203 -5.53 -24.92 20.55
C GLU A 203 -5.42 -24.18 19.22
N ARG A 204 -6.35 -23.25 18.93
CA ARG A 204 -6.27 -22.43 17.71
C ARG A 204 -5.03 -21.54 17.73
N ASP A 205 -4.75 -20.92 18.88
CA ASP A 205 -3.63 -20.01 19.03
C ASP A 205 -2.29 -20.73 18.86
N GLU A 206 -2.12 -21.88 19.52
CA GLU A 206 -0.91 -22.70 19.35
C GLU A 206 -0.79 -23.26 17.93
N ALA A 207 -1.90 -23.65 17.29
CA ALA A 207 -1.87 -24.09 15.89
C ALA A 207 -1.41 -22.98 14.95
N VAL A 208 -1.83 -21.73 15.18
CA VAL A 208 -1.36 -20.55 14.45
C VAL A 208 0.13 -20.30 14.67
N VAL A 209 0.62 -20.46 15.91
CA VAL A 209 2.05 -20.32 16.23
C VAL A 209 2.87 -21.33 15.43
N VAL A 210 2.54 -22.62 15.52
CA VAL A 210 3.25 -23.69 14.78
C VAL A 210 3.23 -23.42 13.28
N LEU A 211 2.07 -23.06 12.72
CA LEU A 211 1.93 -22.75 11.31
C LEU A 211 2.77 -21.52 10.90
N ASN A 212 2.81 -20.48 11.72
CA ASN A 212 3.63 -19.29 11.47
C ASN A 212 5.11 -19.64 11.30
N PHE A 213 5.66 -20.54 12.14
CA PHE A 213 7.05 -21.00 12.00
C PHE A 213 7.25 -21.82 10.72
N ILE A 214 6.34 -22.75 10.41
CA ILE A 214 6.40 -23.54 9.16
C ILE A 214 6.41 -22.63 7.93
N LEU A 215 5.56 -21.59 7.91
CA LEU A 215 5.49 -20.60 6.82
C LEU A 215 6.74 -19.71 6.70
N GLY A 216 7.59 -19.71 7.73
CA GLY A 216 8.91 -19.09 7.69
C GLY A 216 9.77 -19.67 6.57
N GLU A 217 9.61 -20.96 6.28
CA GLU A 217 10.31 -21.67 5.20
C GLU A 217 9.51 -21.57 3.88
N PRO A 218 10.01 -20.88 2.85
CA PRO A 218 9.25 -20.59 1.62
C PRO A 218 8.68 -21.83 0.92
N LYS A 219 9.40 -22.96 0.96
CA LYS A 219 9.01 -24.23 0.35
C LYS A 219 7.67 -24.79 0.87
N PHE A 220 7.24 -24.42 2.08
CA PHE A 220 6.01 -24.93 2.69
C PHE A 220 4.79 -24.03 2.47
N ARG A 221 4.96 -22.79 1.99
CA ARG A 221 3.86 -21.81 1.89
C ARG A 221 2.75 -22.26 0.95
N LYS A 222 3.11 -22.77 -0.23
CA LYS A 222 2.12 -23.27 -1.21
C LYS A 222 1.38 -24.50 -0.68
N ALA A 223 2.12 -25.48 -0.13
CA ALA A 223 1.52 -26.66 0.48
C ALA A 223 0.57 -26.31 1.63
N ALA A 224 0.93 -25.36 2.49
CA ALA A 224 0.06 -24.90 3.58
C ALA A 224 -1.22 -24.21 3.06
N ALA A 225 -1.10 -23.41 1.99
CA ALA A 225 -2.25 -22.78 1.35
C ALA A 225 -3.17 -23.82 0.68
N GLU A 226 -2.60 -24.84 0.02
CA GLU A 226 -3.32 -25.98 -0.58
C GLU A 226 -4.03 -26.83 0.49
N ALA A 227 -3.45 -26.97 1.68
CA ALA A 227 -4.09 -27.58 2.84
C ALA A 227 -5.26 -26.74 3.40
N GLY A 228 -5.48 -25.52 2.91
CA GLY A 228 -6.64 -24.69 3.23
C GLY A 228 -6.48 -23.76 4.43
N CYS A 229 -5.25 -23.37 4.80
CA CYS A 229 -5.01 -22.58 6.02
C CYS A 229 -5.54 -21.14 5.99
N ILE A 230 -5.70 -20.53 4.80
CA ILE A 230 -6.04 -19.11 4.66
C ILE A 230 -7.37 -18.76 5.31
N VAL A 231 -8.44 -19.53 5.02
CA VAL A 231 -9.80 -19.19 5.48
C VAL A 231 -9.93 -19.27 7.00
N PRO A 232 -9.48 -20.34 7.69
CA PRO A 232 -9.48 -20.39 9.16
C PRO A 232 -8.65 -19.26 9.78
N MET A 233 -7.48 -18.94 9.22
CA MET A 233 -6.66 -17.83 9.72
C MET A 233 -7.37 -16.48 9.62
N VAL A 234 -7.99 -16.16 8.48
CA VAL A 234 -8.76 -14.91 8.32
C VAL A 234 -9.95 -14.87 9.27
N LYS A 235 -10.62 -16.00 9.49
CA LYS A 235 -11.72 -16.08 10.45
C LYS A 235 -11.26 -15.82 11.88
N ILE A 236 -10.13 -16.37 12.31
CA ILE A 236 -9.55 -16.13 13.63
C ILE A 236 -9.17 -14.64 13.77
N LEU A 237 -8.64 -14.02 12.71
CA LEU A 237 -8.23 -12.60 12.69
C LEU A 237 -9.42 -11.66 12.94
N GLY A 238 -10.62 -12.04 12.50
CA GLY A 238 -11.85 -11.27 12.71
C GLY A 238 -12.45 -11.38 14.13
N VAL A 239 -11.92 -12.25 14.99
CA VAL A 239 -12.37 -12.39 16.38
C VAL A 239 -11.60 -11.41 17.26
N SER A 240 -12.32 -10.55 18.01
CA SER A 240 -11.69 -9.57 18.90
C SER A 240 -11.05 -10.24 20.13
N ASP A 241 -9.86 -9.76 20.49
CA ASP A 241 -9.09 -10.11 21.70
C ASP A 241 -8.36 -11.48 21.67
N ASN A 242 -7.48 -11.67 20.68
CA ASN A 242 -6.63 -12.84 20.58
C ASN A 242 -5.14 -12.48 20.80
N PHE A 243 -4.48 -13.14 21.77
CA PHE A 243 -3.05 -13.02 22.05
C PHE A 243 -2.17 -13.39 20.83
N CYS A 244 -2.66 -14.23 19.93
CA CYS A 244 -1.93 -14.70 18.76
C CYS A 244 -1.95 -13.76 17.54
N HIS A 245 -2.57 -12.57 17.62
CA HIS A 245 -2.69 -11.66 16.46
C HIS A 245 -1.36 -11.37 15.75
N TYR A 246 -0.26 -11.19 16.50
CA TYR A 246 1.06 -11.03 15.91
C TYR A 246 1.43 -12.22 15.01
N TYR A 247 1.35 -13.44 15.53
CA TYR A 247 1.67 -14.66 14.81
C TYR A 247 0.74 -14.87 13.61
N LEU A 248 -0.54 -14.56 13.79
CA LEU A 248 -1.54 -14.70 12.74
C LEU A 248 -1.27 -13.77 11.56
N VAL A 249 -1.04 -12.48 11.83
CA VAL A 249 -0.73 -11.50 10.78
C VAL A 249 0.64 -11.76 10.17
N ALA A 250 1.64 -12.17 10.96
CA ALA A 250 2.96 -12.56 10.46
C ALA A 250 2.89 -13.79 9.52
N ALA A 251 2.01 -14.75 9.82
CA ALA A 251 1.76 -15.90 8.96
C ALA A 251 1.07 -15.48 7.64
N LEU A 252 0.09 -14.58 7.69
CA LEU A 252 -0.53 -13.99 6.49
C LEU A 252 0.47 -13.17 5.66
N ASP A 253 1.35 -12.39 6.29
CA ASP A 253 2.47 -11.70 5.63
C ASP A 253 3.35 -12.68 4.85
N LYS A 254 3.74 -13.79 5.47
CA LYS A 254 4.58 -14.82 4.84
C LYS A 254 3.91 -15.40 3.60
N LEU A 255 2.60 -15.67 3.66
CA LEU A 255 1.82 -16.11 2.49
C LEU A 255 1.74 -15.02 1.41
N ALA A 256 1.59 -13.76 1.78
CA ALA A 256 1.53 -12.62 0.86
C ALA A 256 2.84 -12.36 0.11
N ARG A 257 3.96 -12.98 0.51
CA ARG A 257 5.22 -12.94 -0.24
C ARG A 257 5.17 -13.78 -1.52
N GLU A 258 4.24 -14.73 -1.61
CA GLU A 258 4.01 -15.54 -2.81
C GLU A 258 2.96 -14.86 -3.70
N GLU A 259 3.36 -14.43 -4.90
CA GLU A 259 2.47 -13.67 -5.80
C GLU A 259 1.17 -14.44 -6.14
N ASP A 260 1.27 -15.75 -6.37
CA ASP A 260 0.15 -16.62 -6.70
C ASP A 260 -0.90 -16.73 -5.56
N LEU A 261 -0.53 -16.40 -4.32
CA LEU A 261 -1.40 -16.51 -3.14
C LEU A 261 -2.09 -15.18 -2.78
N LYS A 262 -1.63 -14.05 -3.33
CA LYS A 262 -2.16 -12.72 -2.98
C LYS A 262 -3.65 -12.57 -3.31
N GLU A 263 -4.11 -13.12 -4.43
CA GLU A 263 -5.53 -13.06 -4.80
C GLU A 263 -6.37 -13.94 -3.86
N ALA A 264 -5.87 -15.12 -3.46
CA ALA A 264 -6.57 -16.00 -2.52
C ALA A 264 -6.73 -15.33 -1.14
N LEU A 265 -5.72 -14.60 -0.67
CA LEU A 265 -5.79 -13.81 0.56
C LEU A 265 -6.87 -12.72 0.48
N VAL A 266 -6.92 -11.97 -0.61
CA VAL A 266 -7.95 -10.93 -0.84
C VAL A 266 -9.35 -11.53 -0.93
N VAL A 267 -9.52 -12.64 -1.67
CA VAL A 267 -10.81 -13.35 -1.81
C VAL A 267 -11.31 -13.91 -0.48
N ALA A 268 -10.40 -14.31 0.42
CA ALA A 268 -10.74 -14.75 1.76
C ALA A 268 -11.15 -13.62 2.71
N ASP A 269 -11.22 -12.36 2.24
CA ASP A 269 -11.59 -11.16 3.01
C ASP A 269 -10.57 -10.79 4.11
N SER A 270 -9.28 -11.09 3.87
CA SER A 270 -8.21 -10.81 4.84
C SER A 270 -8.05 -9.31 5.15
N LEU A 271 -8.38 -8.43 4.20
CA LEU A 271 -8.23 -6.99 4.34
C LEU A 271 -9.25 -6.41 5.32
N SER A 272 -10.53 -6.80 5.22
CA SER A 272 -11.57 -6.35 6.14
C SER A 272 -11.33 -6.85 7.56
N ALA A 273 -10.93 -8.13 7.70
CA ALA A 273 -10.56 -8.71 8.99
C ALA A 273 -9.35 -7.98 9.62
N LEU A 274 -8.33 -7.67 8.83
CA LEU A 274 -7.17 -6.90 9.30
C LEU A 274 -7.59 -5.49 9.75
N VAL A 275 -8.38 -4.76 8.95
CA VAL A 275 -8.82 -3.40 9.30
C VAL A 275 -9.69 -3.42 10.56
N GLN A 276 -10.54 -4.43 10.74
CA GLN A 276 -11.30 -4.61 11.97
C GLN A 276 -10.38 -4.86 13.17
N MET A 277 -9.38 -5.75 13.04
CA MET A 277 -8.39 -6.01 14.09
C MET A 277 -7.68 -4.71 14.49
N LEU A 278 -7.26 -3.89 13.53
CA LEU A 278 -6.55 -2.62 13.76
C LEU A 278 -7.36 -1.53 14.48
N ARG A 279 -8.66 -1.75 14.76
CA ARG A 279 -9.48 -0.81 15.56
C ARG A 279 -9.31 -0.97 17.07
N SER A 280 -8.64 -2.04 17.51
CA SER A 280 -8.34 -2.30 18.93
C SER A 280 -6.87 -2.02 19.22
N ASP A 281 -6.53 -1.87 20.51
CA ASP A 281 -5.15 -1.70 20.94
C ASP A 281 -4.38 -3.03 20.81
N HIS A 282 -3.25 -3.00 20.11
CA HIS A 282 -2.36 -4.15 19.92
C HIS A 282 -0.91 -3.77 20.20
N SER A 283 -0.04 -4.78 20.28
CA SER A 283 1.40 -4.54 20.37
C SER A 283 1.93 -3.87 19.09
N ASP A 284 3.01 -3.11 19.24
CA ASP A 284 3.69 -2.50 18.10
C ASP A 284 4.17 -3.53 17.06
N LEU A 285 4.53 -4.75 17.51
CA LEU A 285 4.89 -5.86 16.65
C LEU A 285 3.72 -6.31 15.76
N THR A 286 2.50 -6.34 16.28
CA THR A 286 1.29 -6.65 15.50
C THR A 286 1.04 -5.57 14.45
N PHE A 287 1.17 -4.29 14.80
CA PHE A 287 1.05 -3.19 13.85
C PHE A 287 2.11 -3.27 12.75
N TYR A 288 3.35 -3.57 13.11
CA TYR A 288 4.44 -3.79 12.16
C TYR A 288 4.14 -4.94 11.20
N ALA A 289 3.66 -6.08 11.71
CA ALA A 289 3.27 -7.22 10.90
C ALA A 289 2.13 -6.86 9.92
N ALA A 290 1.15 -6.07 10.39
CA ALA A 290 0.05 -5.58 9.56
C ALA A 290 0.54 -4.69 8.40
N CYS A 291 1.50 -3.79 8.65
CA CYS A 291 2.12 -3.00 7.59
C CYS A 291 2.86 -3.88 6.58
N CYS A 292 3.63 -4.87 7.04
CA CYS A 292 4.35 -5.79 6.16
C CYS A 292 3.39 -6.55 5.24
N PHE A 293 2.28 -7.04 5.81
CA PHE A 293 1.24 -7.76 5.07
C PHE A 293 0.59 -6.85 4.00
N LEU A 294 0.16 -5.65 4.38
CA LEU A 294 -0.43 -4.68 3.46
C LEU A 294 0.54 -4.25 2.35
N ARG A 295 1.81 -3.99 2.69
CA ARG A 295 2.87 -3.69 1.73
C ARG A 295 3.01 -4.82 0.71
N ASN A 296 3.06 -6.07 1.18
CA ASN A 296 3.22 -7.22 0.30
C ASN A 296 2.02 -7.40 -0.63
N LEU A 297 0.79 -7.15 -0.15
CA LEU A 297 -0.40 -7.13 -1.02
C LEU A 297 -0.37 -5.97 -2.02
N ALA A 298 0.08 -4.78 -1.62
CA ALA A 298 0.17 -3.60 -2.47
C ALA A 298 1.30 -3.70 -3.53
N LYS A 299 2.37 -4.42 -3.22
CA LYS A 299 3.51 -4.62 -4.12
C LYS A 299 3.05 -5.29 -5.42
N ASP A 300 3.33 -4.61 -6.52
CA ASP A 300 2.96 -4.99 -7.89
C ASP A 300 1.45 -5.30 -8.03
N ALA A 301 0.62 -4.63 -7.22
CA ALA A 301 -0.82 -4.84 -7.20
C ALA A 301 -1.49 -4.46 -8.53
N THR A 302 -2.36 -5.35 -8.99
CA THR A 302 -3.34 -5.06 -10.05
C THR A 302 -4.34 -3.99 -9.59
N MET A 303 -5.03 -3.35 -10.53
CA MET A 303 -6.08 -2.37 -10.22
C MET A 303 -7.11 -2.94 -9.22
N LYS A 304 -7.59 -4.17 -9.46
CA LYS A 304 -8.56 -4.85 -8.58
C LYS A 304 -8.04 -5.02 -7.14
N ARG A 305 -6.77 -5.37 -6.96
CA ARG A 305 -6.16 -5.54 -5.64
C ARG A 305 -5.94 -4.20 -4.93
N ARG A 306 -5.56 -3.15 -5.67
CA ARG A 306 -5.48 -1.79 -5.10
C ARG A 306 -6.86 -1.29 -4.67
N GLU A 307 -7.88 -1.50 -5.49
CA GLU A 307 -9.28 -1.20 -5.13
C GLU A 307 -9.74 -1.98 -3.89
N ALA A 308 -9.40 -3.26 -3.78
CA ALA A 308 -9.70 -4.04 -2.58
C ALA A 308 -9.05 -3.46 -1.31
N ILE A 309 -7.77 -3.07 -1.38
CA ILE A 309 -7.05 -2.43 -0.26
C ILE A 309 -7.70 -1.09 0.13
N LEU A 310 -8.08 -0.29 -0.86
CA LEU A 310 -8.73 0.99 -0.65
C LEU A 310 -10.13 0.81 -0.03
N THR A 311 -10.97 -0.02 -0.63
CA THR A 311 -12.36 -0.25 -0.20
C THR A 311 -12.48 -0.93 1.16
N ALA A 312 -11.47 -1.72 1.57
CA ALA A 312 -11.40 -2.24 2.93
C ALA A 312 -11.17 -1.16 3.99
N GLY A 313 -10.83 0.07 3.60
CA GLY A 313 -10.57 1.20 4.49
C GLY A 313 -9.19 1.15 5.14
N SER A 314 -8.19 0.56 4.46
CA SER A 314 -6.83 0.42 4.99
C SER A 314 -6.04 1.73 5.05
N ILE A 315 -6.47 2.79 4.34
CA ILE A 315 -5.74 4.06 4.24
C ILE A 315 -5.62 4.78 5.59
N ALA A 316 -6.72 4.86 6.36
CA ALA A 316 -6.69 5.56 7.65
C ALA A 316 -5.78 4.86 8.69
N PRO A 317 -5.86 3.52 8.90
CA PRO A 317 -4.89 2.81 9.74
C PRO A 317 -3.44 2.97 9.29
N LEU A 318 -3.17 2.90 7.97
CA LEU A 318 -1.81 3.10 7.43
C LEU A 318 -1.29 4.52 7.69
N ALA A 319 -2.14 5.53 7.58
CA ALA A 319 -1.77 6.91 7.89
C ALA A 319 -1.51 7.14 9.38
N GLU A 320 -2.22 6.44 10.26
CA GLU A 320 -1.93 6.46 11.70
C GLU A 320 -0.59 5.78 12.01
N MET A 321 -0.31 4.65 11.36
CA MET A 321 0.97 3.95 11.44
C MET A 321 2.17 4.78 10.95
N LEU A 322 1.96 5.72 10.01
CA LEU A 322 3.00 6.69 9.63
C LEU A 322 3.38 7.62 10.78
N LYS A 323 2.49 7.89 11.72
CA LYS A 323 2.80 8.74 12.89
C LYS A 323 3.61 7.96 13.92
N ASN A 324 3.36 6.65 14.05
CA ASN A 324 4.04 5.78 15.01
C ASN A 324 5.54 5.66 14.75
N SER A 325 6.34 5.64 15.82
CA SER A 325 7.80 5.61 15.77
C SER A 325 8.39 4.25 16.14
N TYR A 326 7.58 3.18 16.17
CA TYR A 326 8.09 1.86 16.52
C TYR A 326 9.15 1.40 15.52
N GLN A 327 10.31 1.04 16.07
CA GLN A 327 11.51 0.72 15.32
C GLN A 327 12.01 -0.65 15.76
N LEU A 328 12.04 -1.61 14.84
CA LEU A 328 12.56 -2.96 15.08
C LEU A 328 14.08 -2.98 14.99
N ASP A 329 14.64 -2.27 14.00
CA ASP A 329 16.07 -2.13 13.80
C ASP A 329 16.40 -0.77 13.13
N THR A 330 17.68 -0.52 12.82
CA THR A 330 18.14 0.76 12.25
C THR A 330 17.53 1.09 10.88
N THR A 331 16.97 0.11 10.17
CA THR A 331 16.44 0.21 8.80
C THR A 331 14.94 -0.05 8.68
N THR A 332 14.35 -0.70 9.67
CA THR A 332 13.02 -1.30 9.61
C THR A 332 12.13 -0.73 10.72
N SER A 333 11.12 0.05 10.32
CA SER A 333 10.16 0.67 11.23
C SER A 333 8.75 0.56 10.66
N THR A 334 7.75 0.55 11.54
CA THR A 334 6.32 0.56 11.14
C THR A 334 6.03 1.72 10.18
N ARG A 335 6.64 2.89 10.43
CA ARG A 335 6.55 4.07 9.58
C ARG A 335 7.13 3.85 8.18
N SER A 336 8.28 3.18 8.08
CA SER A 336 8.90 2.85 6.78
C SER A 336 8.03 1.91 5.95
N GLU A 337 7.40 0.93 6.58
CA GLU A 337 6.53 -0.03 5.88
C GLU A 337 5.20 0.58 5.45
N ALA A 338 4.62 1.47 6.26
CA ALA A 338 3.46 2.25 5.86
C ALA A 338 3.77 3.17 4.66
N ALA A 339 4.93 3.85 4.66
CA ALA A 339 5.37 4.67 3.54
C ALA A 339 5.59 3.87 2.25
N GLU A 340 6.23 2.69 2.35
CA GLU A 340 6.41 1.79 1.19
C GLU A 340 5.06 1.30 0.65
N THR A 341 4.12 0.99 1.54
CA THR A 341 2.74 0.62 1.15
C THR A 341 2.08 1.73 0.35
N PHE A 342 2.15 2.98 0.83
CA PHE A 342 1.63 4.13 0.07
C PHE A 342 2.36 4.35 -1.26
N ALA A 343 3.67 4.14 -1.32
CA ALA A 343 4.41 4.25 -2.58
C ALA A 343 3.93 3.20 -3.61
N HIS A 344 3.64 1.97 -3.19
CA HIS A 344 3.06 0.96 -4.07
C HIS A 344 1.64 1.30 -4.53
N LEU A 345 0.77 1.77 -3.63
CA LEU A 345 -0.62 2.13 -3.98
C LEU A 345 -0.69 3.34 -4.92
N SER A 346 0.19 4.32 -4.72
CA SER A 346 0.22 5.59 -5.46
C SER A 346 1.05 5.53 -6.76
N LYS A 347 1.69 4.40 -7.08
CA LYS A 347 2.51 4.26 -8.27
C LYS A 347 1.69 4.64 -9.53
N PRO A 348 2.18 5.56 -10.39
CA PRO A 348 1.43 6.08 -11.54
C PRO A 348 1.55 5.17 -12.77
N ASP A 349 1.12 3.92 -12.61
CA ASP A 349 1.19 2.85 -13.62
C ASP A 349 -0.19 2.38 -14.13
N LEU A 350 -1.28 2.96 -13.61
CA LEU A 350 -2.63 2.81 -14.14
C LEU A 350 -2.99 3.98 -15.07
N PRO A 351 -4.04 3.87 -15.91
CA PRO A 351 -4.46 4.96 -16.78
C PRO A 351 -4.71 6.27 -16.01
N ASP A 352 -4.22 7.39 -16.57
CA ASP A 352 -4.44 8.73 -16.02
C ASP A 352 -5.93 8.97 -15.75
N GLY A 353 -6.22 9.58 -14.60
CA GLY A 353 -7.59 9.99 -14.24
C GLY A 353 -8.55 8.84 -13.91
N CYS A 354 -8.07 7.60 -13.70
CA CYS A 354 -8.94 6.53 -13.23
C CYS A 354 -9.56 6.84 -11.86
N SER A 355 -10.78 6.37 -11.62
CA SER A 355 -11.54 6.61 -10.39
C SER A 355 -10.78 6.20 -9.13
N PHE A 356 -10.01 5.10 -9.21
CA PHE A 356 -9.16 4.65 -8.11
C PHE A 356 -8.22 5.74 -7.59
N TYR A 357 -7.50 6.45 -8.47
CA TYR A 357 -6.56 7.50 -8.01
C TYR A 357 -7.28 8.70 -7.43
N GLN A 358 -8.48 9.04 -7.92
CA GLN A 358 -9.28 10.12 -7.33
C GLN A 358 -9.68 9.77 -5.89
N SER A 359 -10.18 8.55 -5.67
CA SER A 359 -10.53 8.06 -4.34
C SER A 359 -9.30 7.94 -3.43
N LEU A 360 -8.17 7.42 -3.93
CA LEU A 360 -6.92 7.32 -3.18
C LEU A 360 -6.43 8.70 -2.73
N LEU A 361 -6.41 9.70 -3.63
CA LEU A 361 -6.02 11.06 -3.29
C LEU A 361 -6.92 11.65 -2.20
N ALA A 362 -8.24 11.48 -2.31
CA ALA A 362 -9.19 11.98 -1.35
C ALA A 362 -9.04 11.33 0.04
N GLU A 363 -8.90 10.00 0.09
CA GLU A 363 -8.73 9.27 1.36
C GLU A 363 -7.39 9.55 2.02
N MET A 364 -6.30 9.60 1.26
CA MET A 364 -4.99 9.94 1.81
C MET A 364 -5.03 11.36 2.39
N ASP A 365 -5.58 12.34 1.66
CA ASP A 365 -5.69 13.72 2.12
C ASP A 365 -6.54 13.86 3.38
N ALA A 366 -7.67 13.16 3.44
CA ALA A 366 -8.50 13.10 4.65
C ALA A 366 -7.75 12.49 5.84
N ALA A 367 -6.83 11.55 5.59
CA ALA A 367 -6.02 10.90 6.61
C ALA A 367 -4.78 11.71 7.04
N GLY A 368 -4.48 12.84 6.38
CA GLY A 368 -3.37 13.74 6.78
C GLY A 368 -1.98 13.14 6.57
N TRP A 369 -1.81 12.32 5.53
CA TRP A 369 -0.56 11.60 5.21
C TRP A 369 0.69 12.47 5.06
N ASN A 370 0.54 13.73 4.63
CA ASN A 370 1.63 14.62 4.27
C ASN A 370 2.53 14.98 5.46
N THR A 371 1.95 15.27 6.62
CA THR A 371 2.70 15.71 7.81
C THR A 371 3.73 14.68 8.29
N PRO A 372 3.36 13.39 8.51
CA PRO A 372 4.35 12.39 8.90
C PRO A 372 5.35 12.06 7.79
N ILE A 373 4.97 12.15 6.51
CA ILE A 373 5.91 11.97 5.38
C ILE A 373 6.94 13.11 5.34
N ASP A 374 6.54 14.36 5.54
CA ASP A 374 7.46 15.50 5.60
C ASP A 374 8.45 15.37 6.76
N ASP A 375 7.99 14.86 7.91
CA ASP A 375 8.87 14.53 9.04
C ASP A 375 9.90 13.46 8.68
N MET A 376 9.50 12.41 7.95
CA MET A 376 10.44 11.39 7.46
C MET A 376 11.49 11.96 6.50
N ILE A 377 11.12 12.91 5.64
CA ILE A 377 12.06 13.54 4.69
C ILE A 377 13.11 14.38 5.45
N LYS A 378 12.68 15.07 6.51
CA LYS A 378 13.54 15.95 7.31
C LYS A 378 14.44 15.19 8.27
N ASN A 379 13.88 14.20 8.96
CA ASN A 379 14.47 13.58 10.15
C ASN A 379 14.78 12.08 9.99
N GLY A 380 14.33 11.45 8.91
CA GLY A 380 14.53 10.02 8.67
C GLY A 380 15.94 9.65 8.22
N ASN A 381 16.28 8.36 8.36
CA ASN A 381 17.48 7.80 7.73
C ASN A 381 17.37 7.83 6.19
N ALA A 382 18.46 7.55 5.47
CA ALA A 382 18.50 7.63 4.00
C ALA A 382 17.39 6.77 3.33
N ALA A 383 17.16 5.57 3.84
CA ALA A 383 16.16 4.66 3.29
C ALA A 383 14.72 5.12 3.58
N ALA A 384 14.45 5.73 4.74
CA ALA A 384 13.15 6.30 5.07
C ALA A 384 12.86 7.55 4.23
N LYS A 385 13.88 8.40 4.02
CA LYS A 385 13.79 9.58 3.16
C LYS A 385 13.48 9.21 1.73
N GLU A 386 14.18 8.24 1.15
CA GLU A 386 13.95 7.79 -0.23
C GLU A 386 12.51 7.27 -0.42
N ARG A 387 11.97 6.52 0.55
CA ARG A 387 10.58 6.05 0.55
C ARG A 387 9.59 7.20 0.59
N ALA A 388 9.80 8.14 1.50
CA ALA A 388 8.95 9.31 1.67
C ALA A 388 8.93 10.21 0.41
N GLU A 389 10.09 10.44 -0.20
CA GLU A 389 10.23 11.18 -1.45
C GLU A 389 9.50 10.49 -2.62
N ARG A 390 9.53 9.15 -2.70
CA ARG A 390 8.73 8.39 -3.68
C ARG A 390 7.23 8.62 -3.51
N VAL A 391 6.72 8.60 -2.28
CA VAL A 391 5.30 8.87 -2.02
C VAL A 391 4.93 10.27 -2.52
N VAL A 392 5.72 11.28 -2.19
CA VAL A 392 5.49 12.67 -2.64
C VAL A 392 5.53 12.78 -4.17
N ALA A 393 6.52 12.19 -4.82
CA ALA A 393 6.66 12.20 -6.28
C ALA A 393 5.47 11.55 -6.99
N ASN A 394 5.03 10.39 -6.50
CA ASN A 394 3.86 9.69 -7.00
C ASN A 394 2.60 10.55 -6.83
N MET A 395 2.35 11.06 -5.62
CA MET A 395 1.16 11.87 -5.32
C MET A 395 1.11 13.15 -6.16
N ASN A 396 2.24 13.82 -6.38
CA ASN A 396 2.31 14.99 -7.27
C ASN A 396 2.00 14.63 -8.72
N THR A 397 2.49 13.47 -9.20
CA THR A 397 2.21 12.96 -10.55
C THR A 397 0.72 12.67 -10.71
N LEU A 398 0.11 11.99 -9.73
CA LEU A 398 -1.31 11.69 -9.72
C LEU A 398 -2.17 12.96 -9.72
N ARG A 399 -1.84 13.94 -8.87
CA ARG A 399 -2.54 15.24 -8.85
C ARG A 399 -2.40 16.02 -10.15
N ALA A 400 -1.23 15.97 -10.80
CA ALA A 400 -1.05 16.59 -12.09
C ALA A 400 -1.92 15.92 -13.17
N SER A 401 -2.05 14.59 -13.11
CA SER A 401 -2.88 13.80 -14.02
C SER A 401 -4.40 13.92 -13.77
N SER A 402 -4.81 14.27 -12.54
CA SER A 402 -6.22 14.43 -12.17
C SER A 402 -6.79 15.82 -12.45
N LYS A 403 -5.97 16.77 -12.92
CA LYS A 403 -6.45 18.09 -13.35
C LYS A 403 -7.34 17.90 -14.59
N SER A 404 -8.56 18.41 -14.52
CA SER A 404 -9.53 18.43 -15.61
C SER A 404 -10.28 19.77 -15.63
N LEU A 405 -11.05 20.06 -16.68
CA LEU A 405 -11.92 21.23 -16.70
C LEU A 405 -13.01 21.11 -15.63
N ALA A 406 -13.56 19.91 -15.42
CA ALA A 406 -14.61 19.63 -14.44
C ALA A 406 -14.19 20.00 -13.01
N ALA A 407 -12.93 19.74 -12.65
CA ALA A 407 -12.37 20.02 -11.33
C ALA A 407 -11.70 21.40 -11.22
N SER A 408 -11.67 22.21 -12.29
CA SER A 408 -10.94 23.48 -12.30
C SER A 408 -11.66 24.62 -11.59
N ASN A 409 -10.90 25.48 -10.92
CA ASN A 409 -11.40 26.75 -10.38
C ASN A 409 -11.86 27.67 -11.51
N PHE A 410 -11.17 27.62 -12.65
CA PHE A 410 -11.55 28.35 -13.86
C PHE A 410 -13.00 28.07 -14.25
N LYS A 411 -13.42 26.81 -14.38
CA LYS A 411 -14.79 26.47 -14.79
C LYS A 411 -15.83 27.09 -13.86
N LYS A 412 -15.65 26.92 -12.55
CA LYS A 412 -16.56 27.44 -11.53
C LYS A 412 -16.72 28.96 -11.64
N LEU A 413 -15.61 29.69 -11.63
CA LEU A 413 -15.60 31.15 -11.70
C LEU A 413 -16.09 31.66 -13.06
N TYR A 414 -15.71 30.98 -14.15
CA TYR A 414 -16.09 31.36 -15.50
C TYR A 414 -17.61 31.21 -15.69
N ASP A 415 -18.20 30.09 -15.28
CA ASP A 415 -19.65 29.82 -15.43
C ASP A 415 -20.51 30.84 -14.65
N GLU A 416 -20.05 31.33 -13.50
CA GLU A 416 -20.70 32.38 -12.71
C GLU A 416 -20.46 33.81 -13.25
N CYS A 417 -19.37 34.02 -13.99
CA CYS A 417 -18.97 35.33 -14.50
C CYS A 417 -19.72 35.71 -15.79
N ARG A 418 -20.36 36.89 -15.83
CA ARG A 418 -20.94 37.45 -17.06
C ARG A 418 -19.90 38.21 -17.90
N PRO A 419 -20.07 38.31 -19.23
CA PRO A 419 -19.27 39.20 -20.05
C PRO A 419 -19.37 40.67 -19.59
N PRO A 420 -18.23 41.39 -19.51
CA PRO A 420 -18.24 42.80 -19.13
C PRO A 420 -18.96 43.63 -20.20
N GLN A 421 -19.81 44.56 -19.77
CA GLN A 421 -20.63 45.37 -20.69
C GLN A 421 -20.05 46.75 -20.97
N LYS A 422 -19.12 47.20 -20.12
CA LYS A 422 -18.54 48.55 -20.14
C LYS A 422 -17.04 48.47 -19.95
N MET A 423 -16.32 49.42 -20.55
CA MET A 423 -14.86 49.52 -20.45
C MET A 423 -14.34 49.51 -19.00
N HIS A 424 -14.97 50.23 -18.07
CA HIS A 424 -14.48 50.30 -16.69
C HIS A 424 -14.54 48.96 -15.94
N GLU A 425 -15.47 48.07 -16.29
CA GLU A 425 -15.54 46.72 -15.69
C GLU A 425 -14.29 45.91 -16.07
N LEU A 426 -13.87 46.01 -17.33
CA LEU A 426 -12.69 45.32 -17.85
C LEU A 426 -11.38 45.93 -17.31
N LEU A 427 -11.31 47.26 -17.22
CA LEU A 427 -10.11 47.95 -16.68
C LEU A 427 -9.94 47.70 -15.18
N LEU A 428 -11.03 47.63 -14.40
CA LEU A 428 -10.96 47.27 -12.98
C LEU A 428 -10.46 45.82 -12.79
N ALA A 429 -10.96 44.90 -13.62
CA ALA A 429 -10.50 43.52 -13.62
C ALA A 429 -9.01 43.42 -13.99
N LEU A 430 -8.55 44.22 -14.96
CA LEU A 430 -7.14 44.30 -15.34
C LEU A 430 -6.25 44.76 -14.18
N ASP A 431 -6.62 45.84 -13.50
CA ASP A 431 -5.90 46.39 -12.35
C ASP A 431 -5.77 45.35 -11.23
N THR A 432 -6.90 44.75 -10.86
CA THR A 432 -6.97 43.70 -9.83
C THR A 432 -6.15 42.46 -10.22
N PHE A 433 -6.17 42.08 -11.49
CA PHE A 433 -5.37 40.94 -11.98
C PHE A 433 -3.88 41.24 -11.94
N ILE A 434 -3.45 42.45 -12.33
CA ILE A 434 -2.05 42.89 -12.25
C ILE A 434 -1.56 42.85 -10.80
N ASP A 435 -2.35 43.35 -9.86
CA ASP A 435 -2.02 43.29 -8.42
C ASP A 435 -1.85 41.85 -7.92
N ALA A 436 -2.70 40.93 -8.36
CA ALA A 436 -2.61 39.52 -7.98
C ALA A 436 -1.44 38.80 -8.66
N ALA A 437 -1.25 38.98 -9.97
CA ALA A 437 -0.24 38.28 -10.76
C ALA A 437 1.18 38.79 -10.52
N LEU A 438 1.32 40.05 -10.08
CA LEU A 438 2.60 40.73 -9.83
C LEU A 438 2.76 41.13 -8.36
N GLU A 439 2.19 40.37 -7.43
CA GLU A 439 2.23 40.66 -5.98
C GLU A 439 3.67 40.87 -5.45
N GLY A 440 4.66 40.19 -6.03
CA GLY A 440 6.08 40.33 -5.68
C GLY A 440 6.77 41.62 -6.17
N MET A 441 6.08 42.45 -6.96
CA MET A 441 6.59 43.70 -7.52
C MET A 441 6.29 44.90 -6.62
N ALA A 442 6.99 46.04 -6.79
CA ALA A 442 6.61 47.27 -6.11
C ALA A 442 5.24 47.77 -6.62
N ALA A 443 4.42 48.32 -5.71
CA ALA A 443 3.10 48.82 -6.06
C ALA A 443 3.14 49.95 -7.12
N SER A 444 4.18 50.80 -7.09
CA SER A 444 4.41 51.83 -8.11
C SER A 444 4.56 51.23 -9.51
N ASP A 445 5.35 50.17 -9.62
CA ASP A 445 5.71 49.62 -10.93
C ASP A 445 4.54 48.81 -11.52
N ARG A 446 3.74 48.17 -10.66
CA ARG A 446 2.45 47.59 -11.05
C ARG A 446 1.50 48.64 -11.60
N GLN A 447 1.39 49.78 -10.91
CA GLN A 447 0.53 50.88 -11.31
C GLN A 447 0.98 51.49 -12.64
N ASP A 448 2.28 51.66 -12.84
CA ASP A 448 2.86 52.16 -14.09
C ASP A 448 2.58 51.19 -15.26
N PHE A 449 2.74 49.88 -15.03
CA PHE A 449 2.43 48.87 -16.03
C PHE A 449 0.93 48.85 -16.39
N PHE A 450 0.06 48.93 -15.38
CA PHE A 450 -1.38 49.07 -15.58
C PHE A 450 -1.72 50.33 -16.40
N HIS A 451 -1.17 51.49 -16.04
CA HIS A 451 -1.46 52.74 -16.76
C HIS A 451 -0.97 52.71 -18.21
N ALA A 452 0.18 52.10 -18.48
CA ALA A 452 0.68 51.92 -19.84
C ALA A 452 -0.27 51.04 -20.67
N LEU A 453 -0.70 49.90 -20.12
CA LEU A 453 -1.66 48.99 -20.76
C LEU A 453 -3.02 49.66 -20.96
N GLN A 454 -3.52 50.39 -19.95
CA GLN A 454 -4.77 51.13 -20.01
C GLN A 454 -4.72 52.17 -21.13
N HIS A 455 -3.67 53.00 -21.17
CA HIS A 455 -3.53 54.04 -22.19
C HIS A 455 -3.51 53.45 -23.60
N GLU A 456 -2.77 52.36 -23.80
CA GLU A 456 -2.70 51.65 -25.08
C GLU A 456 -4.06 51.04 -25.48
N ALA A 457 -4.76 50.40 -24.56
CA ALA A 457 -6.04 49.74 -24.83
C ALA A 457 -7.18 50.73 -25.09
N VAL A 458 -7.25 51.83 -24.33
CA VAL A 458 -8.25 52.89 -24.55
C VAL A 458 -7.99 53.59 -25.89
N SER A 459 -6.73 53.85 -26.23
CA SER A 459 -6.36 54.44 -27.53
C SER A 459 -6.80 53.55 -28.70
N ALA A 460 -6.61 52.22 -28.58
CA ALA A 460 -7.06 51.26 -29.59
C ALA A 460 -8.60 51.22 -29.72
N SER A 461 -9.33 51.40 -28.62
CA SER A 461 -10.80 51.44 -28.63
C SER A 461 -11.37 52.62 -29.42
N ALA A 462 -10.64 53.74 -29.51
CA ALA A 462 -11.01 54.88 -30.36
C ALA A 462 -10.96 54.54 -31.86
N GLN A 463 -10.20 53.50 -32.24
CA GLN A 463 -10.06 52.99 -33.61
C GLN A 463 -10.73 51.62 -33.80
N LYS A 464 -11.73 51.29 -32.95
CA LYS A 464 -12.40 49.98 -32.91
C LYS A 464 -12.99 49.49 -34.24
N GLY A 465 -13.37 50.40 -35.15
CA GLY A 465 -14.08 50.03 -36.37
C GLY A 465 -15.42 49.36 -36.03
N ASN A 466 -15.62 48.11 -36.45
CA ASN A 466 -16.86 47.35 -36.20
C ASN A 466 -16.91 46.63 -34.85
N LEU A 467 -15.83 46.64 -34.06
CA LEU A 467 -15.79 46.00 -32.75
C LEU A 467 -16.54 46.84 -31.70
N SER A 468 -17.08 46.18 -30.69
CA SER A 468 -17.52 46.86 -29.46
C SER A 468 -16.31 47.50 -28.75
N GLU A 469 -16.55 48.46 -27.86
CA GLU A 469 -15.47 49.07 -27.07
C GLU A 469 -14.74 48.02 -26.22
N VAL A 470 -15.49 47.11 -25.59
CA VAL A 470 -14.96 45.98 -24.79
C VAL A 470 -14.12 45.04 -25.65
N GLN A 471 -14.61 44.66 -26.83
CA GLN A 471 -13.91 43.77 -27.77
C GLN A 471 -12.59 44.37 -28.26
N ALA A 472 -12.57 45.67 -28.58
CA ALA A 472 -11.36 46.36 -29.01
C ALA A 472 -10.31 46.42 -27.89
N ILE A 473 -10.72 46.70 -26.66
CA ILE A 473 -9.84 46.72 -25.48
C ILE A 473 -9.30 45.32 -25.20
N ALA A 474 -10.16 44.30 -25.16
CA ALA A 474 -9.75 42.91 -24.91
C ALA A 474 -8.73 42.41 -25.95
N THR A 475 -8.98 42.68 -27.24
CA THR A 475 -8.04 42.38 -28.34
C THR A 475 -6.70 43.05 -28.09
N ARG A 476 -6.71 44.32 -27.67
CA ARG A 476 -5.49 45.08 -27.46
C ARG A 476 -4.70 44.61 -26.24
N LEU A 477 -5.37 44.28 -25.15
CA LEU A 477 -4.74 43.77 -23.93
C LEU A 477 -4.03 42.43 -24.18
N TRP A 478 -4.64 41.54 -24.99
CA TRP A 478 -4.00 40.28 -25.37
C TRP A 478 -2.77 40.49 -26.27
N SER A 479 -2.87 41.37 -27.26
CA SER A 479 -1.84 41.61 -28.29
C SER A 479 -0.82 42.71 -27.92
N SER A 480 -0.84 43.19 -26.68
CA SER A 480 0.08 44.23 -26.22
C SER A 480 1.51 43.69 -26.16
N THR A 481 2.45 44.44 -26.72
CA THR A 481 3.89 44.15 -26.65
C THR A 481 4.57 44.87 -25.49
N LEU A 482 3.79 45.55 -24.63
CA LEU A 482 4.32 46.19 -23.43
C LEU A 482 4.83 45.12 -22.47
N ARG A 483 6.02 45.37 -21.90
CA ARG A 483 6.71 44.42 -21.02
C ARG A 483 6.80 44.97 -19.62
N SER A 484 6.57 44.09 -18.65
CA SER A 484 6.77 44.39 -17.24
C SER A 484 8.25 44.62 -16.95
N THR A 485 8.56 45.58 -16.08
CA THR A 485 9.92 45.87 -15.64
C THR A 485 10.50 44.80 -14.70
N ASN A 486 9.66 43.92 -14.14
CA ASN A 486 10.10 42.88 -13.21
C ASN A 486 10.88 41.76 -13.90
N ASP A 487 10.29 41.19 -14.94
CA ASP A 487 10.79 39.96 -15.59
C ASP A 487 10.72 40.03 -17.13
N ASN A 488 10.47 41.22 -17.69
CA ASN A 488 10.45 41.49 -19.13
C ASN A 488 9.40 40.67 -19.91
N ARG A 489 8.31 40.25 -19.25
CA ARG A 489 7.20 39.51 -19.87
C ARG A 489 6.04 40.41 -20.28
N GLU A 490 5.33 39.97 -21.30
CA GLU A 490 4.12 40.61 -21.84
C GLU A 490 2.85 40.15 -21.10
N MET A 491 1.77 40.91 -21.23
CA MET A 491 0.49 40.61 -20.57
C MET A 491 -0.05 39.21 -20.87
N CYS A 492 0.03 38.76 -22.11
CA CYS A 492 -0.41 37.41 -22.53
C CYS A 492 0.32 36.29 -21.77
N SER A 493 1.57 36.52 -21.35
CA SER A 493 2.36 35.55 -20.58
C SER A 493 1.80 35.38 -19.17
N TYR A 494 1.40 36.47 -18.51
CA TYR A 494 0.78 36.40 -17.18
C TYR A 494 -0.61 35.78 -17.22
N ILE A 495 -1.43 36.13 -18.22
CA ILE A 495 -2.75 35.51 -18.44
C ILE A 495 -2.61 34.00 -18.58
N ASN A 496 -1.71 33.54 -19.46
CA ASN A 496 -1.50 32.12 -19.69
C ASN A 496 -0.82 31.41 -18.51
N GLN A 497 -0.03 32.10 -17.68
CA GLN A 497 0.49 31.54 -16.44
C GLN A 497 -0.65 31.30 -15.44
N ALA A 498 -1.47 32.31 -15.17
CA ALA A 498 -2.57 32.23 -14.23
C ALA A 498 -3.59 31.13 -14.59
N LEU A 499 -3.88 30.96 -15.89
CA LEU A 499 -4.74 29.87 -16.37
C LEU A 499 -4.13 28.48 -16.14
N ARG A 500 -2.80 28.33 -16.26
CA ARG A 500 -2.12 27.03 -15.99
C ARG A 500 -2.06 26.71 -14.50
N GLU A 501 -1.88 27.72 -13.67
CA GLU A 501 -1.78 27.56 -12.21
C GLU A 501 -3.15 27.34 -11.55
N ASP A 502 -4.22 27.86 -12.16
CA ASP A 502 -5.62 27.69 -11.73
C ASP A 502 -5.86 28.14 -10.26
N GLN A 503 -5.14 29.17 -9.81
CA GLN A 503 -5.25 29.71 -8.46
C GLN A 503 -6.44 30.69 -8.32
N PRO A 504 -7.32 30.54 -7.32
CA PRO A 504 -8.51 31.39 -7.16
C PRO A 504 -8.21 32.90 -7.14
N LYS A 505 -7.19 33.31 -6.38
CA LYS A 505 -6.80 34.73 -6.21
C LYS A 505 -6.54 35.44 -7.54
N MET A 506 -5.90 34.77 -8.50
CA MET A 506 -5.64 35.35 -9.82
C MET A 506 -6.86 35.20 -10.75
N LEU A 507 -7.60 34.10 -10.62
CA LEU A 507 -8.70 33.79 -11.53
C LEU A 507 -9.93 34.68 -11.36
N GLU A 508 -10.23 35.14 -10.14
CA GLU A 508 -11.43 35.95 -9.84
C GLU A 508 -11.56 37.18 -10.75
N SER A 509 -10.47 37.89 -10.99
CA SER A 509 -10.42 39.04 -11.91
C SER A 509 -10.12 38.61 -13.35
N LEU A 510 -9.30 37.59 -13.55
CA LEU A 510 -8.91 37.13 -14.87
C LEU A 510 -10.11 36.61 -15.70
N VAL A 511 -11.08 35.92 -15.08
CA VAL A 511 -12.24 35.39 -15.82
C VAL A 511 -13.06 36.48 -16.51
N VAL A 512 -13.07 37.71 -15.97
CA VAL A 512 -13.72 38.88 -16.62
C VAL A 512 -13.00 39.25 -17.92
N ILE A 513 -11.66 39.25 -17.90
CA ILE A 513 -10.82 39.50 -19.07
C ILE A 513 -11.02 38.39 -20.12
N ILE A 514 -11.03 37.12 -19.69
CA ILE A 514 -11.25 35.98 -20.58
C ILE A 514 -12.67 36.02 -21.18
N ARG A 515 -13.69 36.41 -20.41
CA ARG A 515 -15.05 36.61 -20.91
C ARG A 515 -15.09 37.69 -22.00
N ALA A 516 -14.36 38.80 -21.82
CA ALA A 516 -14.24 39.86 -22.81
C ALA A 516 -13.54 39.38 -24.09
N ILE A 517 -12.44 38.64 -23.96
CA ILE A 517 -11.72 38.05 -25.11
C ILE A 517 -12.66 37.09 -25.86
N ASN A 518 -13.34 36.20 -25.15
CA ASN A 518 -14.24 35.21 -25.75
C ASN A 518 -15.53 35.80 -26.37
N GLU A 519 -15.81 37.10 -26.21
CA GLU A 519 -16.82 37.78 -27.04
C GLU A 519 -16.43 37.84 -28.53
N LEU A 520 -15.17 37.55 -28.85
CA LEU A 520 -14.63 37.46 -30.21
C LEU A 520 -14.71 36.04 -30.78
N CYS A 521 -15.23 35.06 -30.01
CA CYS A 521 -15.37 33.69 -30.48
C CYS A 521 -16.27 33.62 -31.72
N VAL A 522 -15.80 32.90 -32.74
CA VAL A 522 -16.54 32.74 -33.98
C VAL A 522 -17.84 31.99 -33.74
N ASN A 523 -18.95 32.57 -34.19
CA ASN A 523 -20.27 31.96 -34.10
C ASN A 523 -20.91 31.90 -35.50
N ARG A 524 -22.07 31.22 -35.62
CA ARG A 524 -22.75 31.01 -36.91
C ARG A 524 -23.01 32.31 -37.70
N ARG A 525 -23.13 33.46 -37.03
CA ARG A 525 -23.39 34.76 -37.67
C ARG A 525 -22.10 35.45 -38.13
N THR A 526 -20.96 35.15 -37.52
CA THR A 526 -19.66 35.78 -37.81
C THR A 526 -18.72 34.89 -38.61
N ALA A 527 -19.01 33.59 -38.73
CA ALA A 527 -18.16 32.63 -39.43
C ALA A 527 -17.88 33.00 -40.90
N SER A 528 -18.84 33.59 -41.61
CA SER A 528 -18.69 34.03 -43.00
C SER A 528 -17.81 35.28 -43.17
N SER A 529 -17.52 36.00 -42.08
CA SER A 529 -16.65 37.19 -42.08
C SER A 529 -15.23 36.91 -41.59
N VAL A 530 -14.90 35.66 -41.28
CA VAL A 530 -13.57 35.25 -40.86
C VAL A 530 -12.77 34.75 -42.07
N ASP A 531 -11.54 35.22 -42.21
CA ASP A 531 -10.60 34.71 -43.20
C ASP A 531 -9.99 33.40 -42.72
N TRP A 532 -10.66 32.29 -43.04
CA TRP A 532 -10.20 30.96 -42.71
C TRP A 532 -8.97 30.56 -43.54
N PRO A 533 -8.00 29.80 -42.97
CA PRO A 533 -6.87 29.30 -43.73
C PRO A 533 -7.35 28.36 -44.84
N LYS A 534 -6.82 28.53 -46.06
CA LYS A 534 -7.29 27.82 -47.26
C LYS A 534 -7.14 26.30 -47.17
N ASP A 535 -6.17 25.82 -46.40
CA ASP A 535 -5.89 24.40 -46.15
C ASP A 535 -6.51 23.93 -44.81
N HIS A 536 -7.37 24.74 -44.21
CA HIS A 536 -7.99 24.50 -42.90
C HIS A 536 -6.96 24.18 -41.80
N THR A 537 -5.74 24.71 -41.91
CA THR A 537 -4.65 24.38 -40.99
C THR A 537 -4.06 25.64 -40.36
N CYS A 538 -3.80 25.59 -39.06
CA CYS A 538 -2.96 26.56 -38.36
C CYS A 538 -1.85 25.85 -37.57
N TYR A 539 -0.87 26.63 -37.14
CA TYR A 539 0.39 26.12 -36.61
C TYR A 539 0.73 26.75 -35.27
N ARG A 540 1.38 25.98 -34.40
CA ARG A 540 1.98 26.48 -33.16
C ARG A 540 3.35 25.84 -32.95
N GLY A 541 4.39 26.66 -32.89
CA GLY A 541 5.69 26.23 -32.39
C GLY A 541 5.75 26.30 -30.88
N ALA A 542 6.40 25.33 -30.25
CA ALA A 542 6.61 25.28 -28.80
C ALA A 542 7.82 24.43 -28.44
N GLY A 543 8.06 24.27 -27.14
CA GLY A 543 8.99 23.27 -26.58
C GLY A 543 8.23 22.13 -25.94
N LEU A 544 8.69 20.89 -26.16
CA LEU A 544 8.10 19.69 -25.56
C LEU A 544 9.18 18.86 -24.85
N PRO A 545 9.12 18.73 -23.51
CA PRO A 545 10.02 17.85 -22.78
C PRO A 545 9.86 16.38 -23.20
N ASP A 546 10.96 15.63 -23.21
CA ASP A 546 10.98 14.27 -23.74
C ASP A 546 10.10 13.30 -22.95
N GLU A 547 9.98 13.51 -21.64
CA GLU A 547 9.15 12.70 -20.76
C GLU A 547 7.65 12.86 -21.08
N ARG A 548 7.27 13.90 -21.83
CA ARG A 548 5.87 14.22 -22.16
C ARG A 548 5.45 13.73 -23.54
N ARG A 549 6.38 13.24 -24.36
CA ARG A 549 6.08 12.68 -25.69
C ARG A 549 5.03 11.57 -25.62
N GLY A 550 5.08 10.72 -24.60
CA GLY A 550 4.14 9.60 -24.40
C GLY A 550 2.67 10.01 -24.21
N PHE A 551 2.41 11.27 -23.82
CA PHE A 551 1.06 11.82 -23.75
C PHE A 551 0.41 11.89 -25.15
N PHE A 552 1.19 12.26 -26.16
CA PHE A 552 0.72 12.45 -27.53
C PHE A 552 0.75 11.13 -28.30
N ARG A 553 -0.31 10.34 -28.14
CA ARG A 553 -0.55 9.10 -28.88
C ARG A 553 -1.78 9.23 -29.78
N PRO A 554 -1.76 8.68 -31.01
CA PRO A 554 -2.92 8.71 -31.90
C PRO A 554 -4.23 8.30 -31.21
N GLY A 555 -5.29 9.06 -31.44
CA GLY A 555 -6.61 8.88 -30.82
C GLY A 555 -6.78 9.53 -29.43
N ARG A 556 -5.71 10.01 -28.78
CA ARG A 556 -5.83 10.71 -27.49
C ARG A 556 -6.53 12.06 -27.69
N LYS A 557 -7.65 12.25 -27.00
CA LYS A 557 -8.35 13.54 -26.89
C LYS A 557 -7.96 14.23 -25.58
N TYR A 558 -7.76 15.55 -25.60
CA TYR A 558 -7.32 16.33 -24.45
C TYR A 558 -7.74 17.81 -24.56
N ARG A 559 -7.62 18.56 -23.46
CA ARG A 559 -7.90 20.00 -23.38
C ARG A 559 -6.62 20.81 -23.15
N VAL A 560 -6.53 22.03 -23.69
CA VAL A 560 -5.44 22.98 -23.41
C VAL A 560 -5.95 24.08 -22.48
N PRO A 561 -5.48 24.18 -21.22
CA PRO A 561 -6.14 24.98 -20.19
C PRO A 561 -5.98 26.51 -20.33
N PHE A 562 -5.19 26.98 -21.30
CA PHE A 562 -4.88 28.38 -21.51
C PHE A 562 -5.27 28.85 -22.91
N LEU A 563 -5.21 30.16 -23.15
CA LEU A 563 -5.46 30.73 -24.47
C LEU A 563 -4.34 30.31 -25.44
N LEU A 564 -4.69 29.55 -26.47
CA LEU A 564 -3.72 28.99 -27.41
C LEU A 564 -3.67 29.81 -28.69
N ALA A 565 -2.63 30.65 -28.78
CA ALA A 565 -2.29 31.45 -29.95
C ALA A 565 -1.70 30.58 -31.07
N THR A 566 -2.22 30.71 -32.28
CA THR A 566 -1.78 29.96 -33.47
C THR A 566 -1.66 30.87 -34.68
N THR A 567 -0.80 30.51 -35.62
CA THR A 567 -0.50 31.30 -36.82
C THR A 567 -0.81 30.51 -38.08
N PHE A 568 -1.15 31.19 -39.18
CA PHE A 568 -1.25 30.56 -40.50
C PHE A 568 0.12 30.41 -41.17
N GLU A 569 1.17 31.01 -40.61
CA GLU A 569 2.52 30.98 -41.16
C GLU A 569 3.42 29.93 -40.49
N LYS A 570 3.49 28.76 -41.10
CA LYS A 570 4.29 27.62 -40.61
C LYS A 570 5.78 27.97 -40.41
N THR A 571 6.45 28.45 -41.45
CA THR A 571 7.92 28.53 -41.45
C THR A 571 8.45 29.78 -40.76
N ARG A 572 7.89 30.96 -41.09
CA ARG A 572 8.38 32.23 -40.55
C ARG A 572 8.09 32.36 -39.06
N VAL A 573 6.86 32.03 -38.66
CA VAL A 573 6.35 32.35 -37.32
C VAL A 573 6.41 31.13 -36.41
N ALA A 574 5.70 30.05 -36.75
CA ALA A 574 5.64 28.88 -35.86
C ALA A 574 7.02 28.23 -35.67
N GLN A 575 7.76 27.99 -36.75
CA GLN A 575 9.12 27.44 -36.66
C GLN A 575 10.16 28.52 -36.33
N GLY A 576 10.21 29.60 -37.12
CA GLY A 576 11.28 30.59 -37.07
C GLY A 576 11.31 31.46 -35.83
N ILE A 577 10.16 31.70 -35.18
CA ILE A 577 10.08 32.49 -33.95
C ILE A 577 9.85 31.57 -32.75
N PHE A 578 8.70 30.89 -32.68
CA PHE A 578 8.31 30.18 -31.47
C PHE A 578 9.11 28.91 -31.21
N ALA A 579 9.29 28.03 -32.20
CA ALA A 579 10.08 26.80 -32.01
C ALA A 579 11.58 27.10 -31.84
N SER A 580 12.10 28.13 -32.52
CA SER A 580 13.48 28.61 -32.31
C SER A 580 13.68 29.10 -30.88
N GLN A 581 12.77 29.94 -30.37
CA GLN A 581 12.85 30.44 -29.00
C GLN A 581 12.75 29.31 -27.96
N ALA A 582 11.91 28.30 -28.20
CA ALA A 582 11.85 27.13 -27.33
C ALA A 582 13.17 26.35 -27.29
N GLN A 583 13.82 26.18 -28.44
CA GLN A 583 15.14 25.56 -28.54
C GLN A 583 16.21 26.37 -27.80
N ASP A 584 16.21 27.70 -27.96
CA ASP A 584 17.15 28.59 -27.28
C ASP A 584 16.96 28.55 -25.76
N ASN A 585 15.74 28.29 -25.30
CA ASN A 585 15.40 28.06 -23.89
C ASN A 585 15.66 26.62 -23.40
N GLY A 586 16.31 25.77 -24.21
CA GLY A 586 16.72 24.42 -23.83
C GLY A 586 15.63 23.35 -23.94
N PHE A 587 14.49 23.64 -24.57
CA PHE A 587 13.44 22.65 -24.79
C PHE A 587 13.52 22.03 -26.20
N PRO A 588 13.28 20.71 -26.35
CA PRO A 588 13.17 20.08 -27.66
C PRO A 588 12.05 20.76 -28.49
N PRO A 589 12.36 21.32 -29.67
CA PRO A 589 11.38 22.05 -30.45
C PRO A 589 10.31 21.12 -31.05
N VAL A 590 9.05 21.53 -30.94
CA VAL A 590 7.89 20.85 -31.49
C VAL A 590 7.05 21.81 -32.33
N LEU A 591 6.45 21.29 -33.40
CA LEU A 591 5.47 21.97 -34.22
C LEU A 591 4.13 21.23 -34.13
N TYR A 592 3.13 21.90 -33.57
CA TYR A 592 1.75 21.47 -33.60
C TYR A 592 1.10 21.91 -34.90
N VAL A 593 0.52 20.96 -35.63
CA VAL A 593 -0.24 21.17 -36.86
C VAL A 593 -1.72 20.95 -36.52
N LEU A 594 -2.48 22.03 -36.42
CA LEU A 594 -3.87 22.01 -35.99
C LEU A 594 -4.78 22.07 -37.21
N ARG A 595 -5.55 21.01 -37.43
CA ARG A 595 -6.48 20.88 -38.55
C ARG A 595 -7.91 21.16 -38.10
N LEU A 596 -8.52 22.13 -38.74
CA LEU A 596 -9.91 22.52 -38.54
C LEU A 596 -10.81 21.61 -39.37
N ASP A 597 -12.05 21.41 -38.92
CA ASP A 597 -13.05 20.71 -39.71
C ASP A 597 -13.35 21.49 -41.01
N ALA A 598 -13.36 20.81 -42.14
CA ALA A 598 -13.51 21.45 -43.46
C ALA A 598 -14.93 21.98 -43.70
N GLU A 599 -15.94 21.38 -43.08
CA GLU A 599 -17.36 21.73 -43.26
C GLU A 599 -17.86 22.63 -42.14
N TYR A 600 -17.55 22.27 -40.89
CA TYR A 600 -18.08 22.91 -39.68
C TYR A 600 -17.11 23.88 -39.01
N GLN A 601 -15.85 23.90 -39.43
CA GLN A 601 -14.80 24.79 -38.93
C GLN A 601 -14.66 24.68 -37.40
N CYS A 602 -14.46 25.81 -36.70
CA CYS A 602 -14.31 25.85 -35.24
C CYS A 602 -15.16 26.95 -34.63
N ARG A 603 -15.81 26.66 -33.49
CA ARG A 603 -16.71 27.59 -32.78
C ARG A 603 -16.15 28.13 -31.47
N HIS A 604 -14.94 27.70 -31.09
CA HIS A 604 -14.26 28.10 -29.85
C HIS A 604 -12.92 28.79 -30.09
N VAL A 605 -12.75 29.34 -31.30
CA VAL A 605 -11.61 30.18 -31.68
C VAL A 605 -12.01 31.64 -31.72
N ASN A 606 -11.16 32.51 -31.19
CA ASN A 606 -11.25 33.96 -31.31
C ASN A 606 -10.46 34.40 -32.55
N PHE A 607 -11.09 35.21 -33.41
CA PHE A 607 -10.41 35.80 -34.56
C PHE A 607 -10.11 37.27 -34.30
N LEU A 608 -8.83 37.61 -34.19
CA LEU A 608 -8.39 38.97 -33.84
C LEU A 608 -8.24 39.90 -35.06
N GLY A 609 -8.37 39.37 -36.29
CA GLY A 609 -8.30 40.12 -37.56
C GLY A 609 -6.93 40.76 -37.86
N GLU A 610 -6.85 41.54 -38.94
CA GLU A 610 -5.64 42.32 -39.36
C GLU A 610 -5.21 43.40 -38.35
N LYS A 611 -5.95 43.61 -37.25
CA LYS A 611 -5.70 44.67 -36.26
C LYS A 611 -4.80 44.24 -35.09
N SER A 612 -4.29 43.00 -35.08
CA SER A 612 -3.15 42.63 -34.24
C SER A 612 -1.89 43.32 -34.81
N LEU A 613 -1.05 43.92 -33.94
CA LEU A 613 0.13 44.72 -34.32
C LEU A 613 1.11 44.03 -35.30
N CYS A 614 1.01 42.72 -35.45
CA CYS A 614 1.97 41.91 -36.19
C CYS A 614 1.62 41.67 -37.67
N ASN A 615 0.50 42.19 -38.20
CA ASN A 615 0.03 41.92 -39.58
C ASN A 615 -0.05 40.41 -39.91
N GLU A 616 -0.23 39.57 -38.89
CA GLU A 616 -0.31 38.12 -39.03
C GLU A 616 -1.72 37.67 -38.70
N SER A 617 -2.30 36.84 -39.56
CA SER A 617 -3.57 36.20 -39.29
C SER A 617 -3.38 35.16 -38.17
N GLU A 618 -3.90 35.48 -36.99
CA GLU A 618 -3.79 34.66 -35.78
C GLU A 618 -5.16 34.09 -35.39
N PHE A 619 -5.17 32.81 -35.02
CA PHE A 619 -6.29 32.20 -34.32
C PHE A 619 -5.94 31.99 -32.86
N LEU A 620 -6.79 32.50 -31.98
CA LEU A 620 -6.64 32.39 -30.54
C LEU A 620 -7.72 31.48 -29.96
N PHE A 621 -7.38 30.22 -29.72
CA PHE A 621 -8.29 29.26 -29.13
C PHE A 621 -8.61 29.60 -27.68
N ALA A 622 -9.89 29.50 -27.31
CA ALA A 622 -10.36 29.74 -25.95
C ALA A 622 -9.71 28.77 -24.94
N PRO A 623 -9.63 29.12 -23.64
CA PRO A 623 -9.16 28.19 -22.62
C PRO A 623 -9.97 26.90 -22.63
N TYR A 624 -9.28 25.79 -22.41
CA TYR A 624 -9.82 24.42 -22.43
C TYR A 624 -10.39 23.98 -23.78
N SER A 625 -9.90 24.54 -24.89
CA SER A 625 -10.15 24.03 -26.24
C SER A 625 -9.68 22.59 -26.40
N VAL A 626 -10.42 21.80 -27.19
CA VAL A 626 -10.24 20.34 -27.30
C VAL A 626 -9.55 19.97 -28.60
N PHE A 627 -8.58 19.07 -28.48
CA PHE A 627 -7.80 18.56 -29.59
C PHE A 627 -7.70 17.03 -29.52
N THR A 628 -7.70 16.39 -30.68
CA THR A 628 -7.47 14.95 -30.81
C THR A 628 -6.16 14.71 -31.55
N VAL A 629 -5.27 13.91 -30.96
CA VAL A 629 -4.01 13.53 -31.61
C VAL A 629 -4.30 12.63 -32.78
N ARG A 630 -3.95 13.08 -33.99
CA ARG A 630 -4.11 12.32 -35.22
C ARG A 630 -2.88 11.45 -35.49
N SER A 631 -1.70 12.06 -35.43
CA SER A 631 -0.41 11.40 -35.66
C SER A 631 0.72 12.19 -35.03
N VAL A 632 1.84 11.52 -34.79
CA VAL A 632 3.07 12.12 -34.24
C VAL A 632 4.28 11.67 -35.04
N GLU A 633 5.25 12.56 -35.22
CA GLU A 633 6.54 12.28 -35.86
C GLU A 633 7.65 12.80 -34.94
N TRP A 634 8.37 11.88 -34.30
CA TRP A 634 9.44 12.21 -33.37
C TRP A 634 10.80 12.18 -34.07
N GLN A 635 11.60 13.22 -33.85
CA GLN A 635 12.97 13.32 -34.34
C GLN A 635 13.95 12.80 -33.29
N GLU A 636 15.05 12.20 -33.72
CA GLU A 636 16.13 11.79 -32.80
C GLU A 636 16.85 13.01 -32.21
N THR A 637 17.12 14.00 -33.07
CA THR A 637 17.72 15.30 -32.70
C THR A 637 16.87 16.45 -33.26
N PRO A 638 15.81 16.87 -32.53
CA PRO A 638 14.90 17.91 -33.00
C PRO A 638 15.61 19.27 -33.03
N THR A 639 15.39 20.02 -34.11
CA THR A 639 15.81 21.43 -34.24
C THR A 639 14.63 22.27 -34.70
N TRP A 640 14.66 23.59 -34.54
CA TRP A 640 13.53 24.43 -35.01
C TRP A 640 13.27 24.31 -36.52
N ARG A 641 14.28 23.93 -37.32
CA ARG A 641 14.15 23.62 -38.76
C ARG A 641 13.60 22.23 -39.04
N ASN A 642 13.87 21.27 -38.14
CA ASN A 642 13.36 19.91 -38.19
C ASN A 642 12.80 19.52 -36.81
N PRO A 643 11.66 20.10 -36.40
CA PRO A 643 11.11 19.88 -35.06
C PRO A 643 10.38 18.55 -34.99
N HIS A 644 10.04 18.12 -33.78
CA HIS A 644 8.98 17.12 -33.62
C HIS A 644 7.69 17.62 -34.25
N MET A 645 6.87 16.72 -34.80
CA MET A 645 5.59 17.07 -35.40
C MET A 645 4.45 16.39 -34.63
N VAL A 646 3.46 17.16 -34.23
CA VAL A 646 2.22 16.63 -33.62
C VAL A 646 1.04 17.14 -34.44
N HIS A 647 0.36 16.23 -35.14
CA HIS A 647 -0.82 16.55 -35.94
C HIS A 647 -2.07 16.36 -35.10
N LEU A 648 -2.89 17.40 -35.04
CA LEU A 648 -4.07 17.49 -34.20
C LEU A 648 -5.30 17.78 -35.05
N ASP A 649 -6.40 17.10 -34.77
CA ASP A 649 -7.72 17.49 -35.25
C ASP A 649 -8.40 18.33 -34.14
N VAL A 650 -8.85 19.52 -34.51
CA VAL A 650 -9.51 20.49 -33.62
C VAL A 650 -10.99 20.11 -33.49
N ALA A 651 -11.52 20.05 -32.26
CA ALA A 651 -12.96 19.83 -32.08
C ALA A 651 -13.78 20.98 -32.68
N VAL A 652 -14.97 20.71 -33.22
CA VAL A 652 -15.84 21.75 -33.79
C VAL A 652 -16.39 22.68 -32.71
N ASP A 653 -16.90 22.11 -31.62
CA ASP A 653 -17.45 22.81 -30.46
C ASP A 653 -16.91 22.18 -29.17
N ASN A 654 -16.24 22.97 -28.33
CA ASN A 654 -15.62 22.47 -27.10
C ASN A 654 -16.64 22.11 -26.01
N LYS A 655 -17.91 22.51 -26.19
CA LYS A 655 -19.03 22.18 -25.28
C LYS A 655 -19.62 20.80 -25.53
N GLU A 656 -19.35 20.19 -26.67
CA GLU A 656 -19.82 18.83 -27.00
C GLU A 656 -18.88 17.74 -26.45
N GLU A 657 -17.77 18.16 -25.85
CA GLU A 657 -16.69 17.30 -25.39
C GLU A 657 -16.68 17.18 -23.86
N SER A 658 -16.17 16.07 -23.33
CA SER A 658 -16.14 15.81 -21.88
C SER A 658 -15.27 16.83 -21.12
N ASP A 659 -15.76 17.31 -19.97
CA ASP A 659 -15.01 18.20 -19.07
C ASP A 659 -13.91 17.45 -18.29
N ASP A 660 -13.95 16.12 -18.27
CA ASP A 660 -12.99 15.24 -17.58
C ASP A 660 -11.78 14.87 -18.45
N LEU A 661 -11.70 15.40 -19.66
CA LEU A 661 -10.55 15.18 -20.54
C LEU A 661 -9.24 15.64 -19.88
N PRO A 662 -8.14 14.90 -20.08
CA PRO A 662 -6.84 15.26 -19.53
C PRO A 662 -6.35 16.59 -20.11
N LEU A 663 -5.53 17.31 -19.34
CA LEU A 663 -4.98 18.61 -19.75
C LEU A 663 -3.58 18.48 -20.35
N ALA A 664 -3.30 19.27 -21.39
CA ALA A 664 -1.96 19.43 -21.96
C ALA A 664 -1.42 20.84 -21.73
N PHE A 665 -0.27 20.93 -21.07
CA PHE A 665 0.32 22.22 -20.67
C PHE A 665 1.43 22.70 -21.63
N TRP A 666 1.81 21.89 -22.62
CA TRP A 666 3.04 22.02 -23.42
C TRP A 666 2.80 22.52 -24.85
N HIS A 667 1.98 23.56 -24.99
CA HIS A 667 1.74 24.32 -26.22
C HIS A 667 2.19 25.77 -26.04
#